data_AF-A0A5D6XWU3-F1
#
_entry.id   AF-A0A5D6XWU3-F1
#
_cell.length_a   1.000
_cell.length_b   1.000
_cell.length_c   1.000
_cell.angle_alpha   90.00
_cell.angle_beta   90.00
_cell.angle_gamma   90.00
#
_symmetry.space_group_name_H-M   'P 1'
#
loop_
_entity.id
_entity.type
_entity.pdbx_description
1 polymer ?
#
loop_
_entity_poly.entity_id
_entity_poly.type
_entity_poly.pdbx_seq_one_letter_code
_entity_poly.pdbx_strand_id
1 'polypeptide(L)'
;MTEVVRQPLRSQVRASESLLHGETAAHASDAGHSRHTIVTTDGASQFGSSYSSGYGNESFMASGAGLQQSGVFPGRATEMKLLALAPEPGLPAERPRDYKGRYRRWPGVVLLLAMIGVAAALITLGAVKTNDEAAKNQERFELATTNKRKIKDGLNNTDDLTDDDGQIGNPKAYPSMGCELPNYLSKNGQIVARSKNGTEVPVAIKGVNWFGMETGMLLPFGLWENAYNGTSAYEISSFLARNKFNSVRLPVCIKSILANKGPDKSLINMNTNRAMNISTYISTIKSLVKALAYRHSGGAWYSAELGVTEEQFLKAVDMLTSELCTPEYWNILGLDLKNEPHECSWGGAKPDWQEGATLIGNRMLKGCKNWMAFVEGINEEHTFTLNGAKKSYFDWWGGGLQNAEKDPVILSVADKVVYAPHYYNTGVTPAWYLYGGGTVGAMNVLNNYVELPDAQLKANVEATLEDMFGYLSLKKGYAVVMGEFAGLYAKDKHPMMTTKRTTDFTIEAMLDYGMAGGYMWSLNPESAYQYNPADKYGHYTEGLLEDDWLSPNKVFLEGMAKMDSFPNLRAFPCFPEEVASAMDTSQVTLSQAMRASEPALSLSSYPGPRADSAWRISALPTPNPLAAGRSSEPAFGTYYSNNAEPPSPKEPQMMRLIAKKAGDDAAQYRGQYRRWPGILLLLVVFGGAVMLITKNAIRTRDNSVARARLYELSAKDKRSIKDGKSNRDDITSDDGQIGNPKTYVSAGCEQPNYLSKNGQLIAVAANGTEVPFAIKGVNWFGMETSLAVPFGLWENQLNGTTAYEIASFLSRNNFNAVRLPLSVENLLKNTPPAEGVVNKQSNRALNLKNFTTTLQSIVQALEYRRIGVLLSMHTLTNTVPGGNWFDPSLGVSQDDFLKAVGVVSKELCGPQYWNVIGLDLKNEPHEATWGTGSDSDFVVGCEKIARVMHANCPHWLAFVEGVVGEHAITIDGAEMAYFDWWGGGLQKAGSTRPQFALANKLVWAPHYYTTAVSPQAYFYGPNTKADYSAYEELSDDALKRRVEVTMEHMFGYLVHERASAVVLGEFAGLYTKDAHPLQTTRRTTDKTIAVMLEKGYAGGFMWSLNPESKYEYNPANNPGRFVEGLLEDDWLTPNKAFVNAFAPMNSLPNLRPLPCFPVAAKEVKSGLSTEGVLVCKVRGMGHEGESAVAPDGQEDRMSDELSSTSNNDNQNRLLFALMGAQNQYTDVLGWVY
;
A
#
# COMPACT_ATOMS: atom_id res chain seq x y z
N MET A 1 -55.85 53.34 8.46
CA MET A 1 -56.76 53.94 7.47
C MET A 1 -56.51 53.26 6.13
N THR A 2 -57.52 53.26 5.25
CA THR A 2 -57.50 53.15 3.76
C THR A 2 -56.16 52.93 3.02
N GLU A 3 -56.06 52.10 1.98
CA GLU A 3 -57.07 51.22 1.33
C GLU A 3 -56.47 50.09 0.46
N VAL A 4 -57.37 49.28 -0.10
CA VAL A 4 -57.18 48.01 -0.84
C VAL A 4 -56.84 48.24 -2.33
N VAL A 5 -56.17 47.30 -3.03
CA VAL A 5 -56.57 46.72 -4.36
C VAL A 5 -55.55 45.74 -5.00
N ARG A 6 -56.01 44.49 -5.16
CA ARG A 6 -55.75 43.44 -6.21
C ARG A 6 -54.36 42.81 -6.46
N GLN A 7 -54.32 41.53 -6.11
CA GLN A 7 -53.61 40.38 -6.70
C GLN A 7 -54.01 40.13 -8.20
N PRO A 8 -53.31 39.25 -9.01
CA PRO A 8 -53.09 37.83 -8.68
C PRO A 8 -51.78 37.13 -9.12
N LEU A 9 -51.41 36.14 -8.28
CA LEU A 9 -50.77 34.84 -8.57
C LEU A 9 -49.93 34.66 -9.86
N ARG A 10 -48.62 34.51 -9.67
CA ARG A 10 -47.82 33.42 -10.29
C ARG A 10 -47.10 32.64 -9.19
N SER A 11 -46.92 31.34 -9.41
CA SER A 11 -46.31 30.41 -8.46
C SER A 11 -44.80 30.64 -8.33
N GLN A 12 -44.28 30.68 -7.09
CA GLN A 12 -42.86 30.54 -6.85
C GLN A 12 -42.45 29.07 -7.01
N VAL A 13 -41.49 28.79 -7.89
CA VAL A 13 -40.54 27.70 -7.70
C VAL A 13 -39.23 28.36 -7.34
N ARG A 14 -38.85 28.26 -6.05
CA ARG A 14 -37.61 28.84 -5.52
C ARG A 14 -36.68 27.69 -5.18
N ALA A 15 -35.88 27.26 -6.15
CA ALA A 15 -34.70 26.46 -5.86
C ALA A 15 -33.75 27.29 -4.97
N SER A 16 -33.05 26.63 -4.05
CA SER A 16 -32.36 27.31 -2.94
C SER A 16 -30.86 27.50 -3.20
N GLU A 17 -30.48 28.71 -3.58
CA GLU A 17 -29.11 29.20 -3.45
C GLU A 17 -28.86 29.76 -2.04
N SER A 18 -27.92 29.19 -1.29
CA SER A 18 -27.35 29.74 -0.04
C SER A 18 -26.30 28.78 0.54
N LEU A 19 -25.09 29.14 0.94
CA LEU A 19 -24.31 30.39 0.79
C LEU A 19 -22.82 30.01 0.61
N LEU A 20 -22.02 30.82 -0.10
CA LEU A 20 -20.55 30.84 0.08
C LEU A 20 -19.85 32.12 -0.44
N HIS A 21 -20.23 33.28 0.09
CA HIS A 21 -19.49 34.57 0.02
C HIS A 21 -19.56 35.23 1.41
N GLY A 22 -18.53 35.90 1.92
CA GLY A 22 -17.18 36.14 1.39
C GLY A 22 -16.34 37.00 2.37
N GLU A 23 -15.30 37.68 1.85
CA GLU A 23 -14.47 38.71 2.52
C GLU A 23 -13.47 38.25 3.63
N THR A 24 -12.25 38.78 3.78
CA THR A 24 -11.36 39.58 2.89
C THR A 24 -9.90 39.52 3.38
N ALA A 25 -8.93 39.25 2.48
CA ALA A 25 -7.52 39.71 2.53
C ALA A 25 -6.80 39.25 1.24
N ALA A 26 -6.68 40.07 0.20
CA ALA A 26 -5.64 41.10 0.01
C ALA A 26 -4.24 40.52 -0.34
N HIS A 27 -3.88 40.58 -1.64
CA HIS A 27 -2.56 40.18 -2.15
C HIS A 27 -1.45 41.16 -1.73
N ALA A 28 -0.24 40.62 -1.56
CA ALA A 28 1.01 41.31 -1.89
C ALA A 28 1.99 40.32 -2.51
N SER A 29 2.51 40.65 -3.69
CA SER A 29 3.57 39.92 -4.39
C SER A 29 4.87 40.71 -4.33
N ASP A 30 6.02 40.04 -4.23
CA ASP A 30 7.12 40.32 -5.16
C ASP A 30 8.11 39.15 -5.28
N ALA A 31 8.98 39.20 -6.29
CA ALA A 31 10.00 38.20 -6.59
C ALA A 31 11.42 38.65 -6.18
N GLY A 32 12.29 37.70 -5.81
CA GLY A 32 13.67 37.99 -5.43
C GLY A 32 14.67 36.97 -5.99
N HIS A 33 15.51 37.40 -6.94
CA HIS A 33 16.65 36.62 -7.42
C HIS A 33 17.86 36.68 -6.46
N SER A 34 18.49 35.54 -6.17
CA SER A 34 19.93 35.39 -5.86
C SER A 34 20.30 33.92 -6.07
N ARG A 35 21.26 33.49 -6.90
CA ARG A 35 22.69 33.87 -7.07
C ARG A 35 23.57 33.66 -5.82
N HIS A 36 23.92 32.40 -5.58
CA HIS A 36 25.25 32.02 -5.08
C HIS A 36 25.80 30.95 -6.05
N THR A 37 26.80 31.18 -6.90
CA THR A 37 28.16 31.75 -6.70
C THR A 37 29.12 30.70 -6.12
N ILE A 38 29.96 30.17 -7.01
CA ILE A 38 31.08 29.27 -6.71
C ILE A 38 32.12 30.02 -5.90
N VAL A 39 32.65 29.39 -4.84
CA VAL A 39 33.92 29.80 -4.21
C VAL A 39 34.83 28.59 -4.13
N THR A 40 35.81 28.54 -5.03
CA THR A 40 36.96 27.62 -5.00
C THR A 40 38.18 28.33 -4.44
N THR A 41 38.88 27.70 -3.50
CA THR A 41 40.35 27.72 -3.29
C THR A 41 40.61 26.80 -2.10
N ASP A 42 41.22 25.63 -2.26
CA ASP A 42 42.61 25.33 -2.61
C ASP A 42 43.62 25.63 -1.48
N GLY A 43 44.28 24.55 -1.06
CA GLY A 43 45.36 24.53 -0.07
C GLY A 43 46.14 23.23 -0.23
N ALA A 44 47.02 23.18 -1.24
CA ALA A 44 47.61 21.93 -1.72
C ALA A 44 49.08 21.75 -1.30
N SER A 45 49.46 20.51 -0.97
CA SER A 45 50.85 20.07 -1.01
C SER A 45 50.98 18.58 -1.36
N GLN A 46 51.53 18.36 -2.55
CA GLN A 46 51.95 17.11 -3.21
C GLN A 46 52.71 16.12 -2.31
N PHE A 47 52.66 14.82 -2.65
CA PHE A 47 53.89 14.03 -2.94
C PHE A 47 53.60 12.66 -3.59
N GLY A 48 54.47 12.25 -4.54
CA GLY A 48 54.92 10.86 -4.77
C GLY A 48 53.94 9.77 -5.24
N SER A 49 54.21 9.17 -6.40
CA SER A 49 53.58 7.92 -6.87
C SER A 49 54.51 6.70 -6.73
N SER A 50 53.96 5.47 -6.62
CA SER A 50 54.44 4.22 -7.28
C SER A 50 53.94 2.91 -6.60
N TYR A 51 54.03 1.79 -7.34
CA TYR A 51 53.75 0.38 -6.99
C TYR A 51 52.28 0.03 -6.62
N SER A 52 51.57 -1.02 -7.09
CA SER A 52 51.75 -2.23 -7.93
C SER A 52 51.46 -3.53 -7.18
N SER A 53 50.92 -4.53 -7.88
CA SER A 53 50.53 -5.85 -7.35
C SER A 53 51.72 -6.74 -6.91
N GLY A 54 51.47 -7.63 -5.93
CA GLY A 54 52.42 -8.63 -5.44
C GLY A 54 51.74 -9.75 -4.63
N TYR A 55 52.40 -10.91 -4.50
CA TYR A 55 51.84 -12.16 -3.93
C TYR A 55 52.75 -12.75 -2.83
N GLY A 56 52.16 -13.44 -1.84
CA GLY A 56 52.85 -14.36 -0.91
C GLY A 56 53.56 -13.71 0.30
N ASN A 57 54.01 -14.46 1.31
CA ASN A 57 53.78 -15.89 1.62
C ASN A 57 54.11 -16.18 3.11
N GLU A 58 53.69 -17.34 3.64
CA GLU A 58 54.23 -18.00 4.87
C GLU A 58 54.03 -17.29 6.25
N SER A 59 54.08 -17.93 7.44
CA SER A 59 54.18 -19.36 7.85
C SER A 59 53.78 -19.56 9.35
N PHE A 60 54.05 -20.77 9.90
CA PHE A 60 54.09 -21.21 11.33
C PHE A 60 52.86 -21.82 12.05
N MET A 61 52.85 -23.16 12.04
CA MET A 61 52.75 -24.15 13.16
C MET A 61 51.70 -24.06 14.30
N ALA A 62 51.33 -25.25 14.82
CA ALA A 62 50.48 -25.44 15.99
C ALA A 62 51.02 -26.50 16.98
N SER A 63 50.75 -26.31 18.27
CA SER A 63 50.95 -27.26 19.40
C SER A 63 50.27 -26.69 20.67
N GLY A 64 49.70 -27.46 21.61
CA GLY A 64 49.46 -28.91 21.68
C GLY A 64 49.02 -29.39 23.09
N ALA A 65 48.56 -30.65 23.18
CA ALA A 65 48.18 -31.45 24.38
C ALA A 65 46.83 -31.16 25.09
N GLY A 66 46.14 -32.14 25.70
CA GLY A 66 46.24 -33.61 25.61
C GLY A 66 46.02 -34.41 26.93
N LEU A 67 45.39 -35.60 26.87
CA LEU A 67 45.36 -36.74 27.84
C LEU A 67 44.50 -37.89 27.22
N GLN A 68 45.03 -39.09 26.86
CA GLN A 68 45.17 -40.37 27.63
C GLN A 68 43.84 -41.08 28.00
N GLN A 69 43.60 -42.40 27.86
CA GLN A 69 44.38 -43.64 27.52
C GLN A 69 43.55 -44.56 26.55
N SER A 70 43.88 -45.78 26.09
CA SER A 70 44.97 -46.79 26.34
C SER A 70 45.58 -47.28 24.99
N GLY A 71 45.91 -48.54 24.61
CA GLY A 71 45.77 -49.94 25.13
C GLY A 71 46.44 -50.96 24.16
N VAL A 72 46.58 -52.27 24.49
CA VAL A 72 47.56 -53.17 23.80
C VAL A 72 47.11 -54.65 23.53
N PHE A 73 47.42 -55.14 22.30
CA PHE A 73 47.57 -56.54 21.74
C PHE A 73 46.65 -57.72 22.17
N PRO A 74 46.43 -58.71 21.25
CA PRO A 74 47.25 -59.94 21.27
C PRO A 74 47.57 -60.56 19.89
N GLY A 75 48.51 -61.53 19.88
CA GLY A 75 48.75 -62.46 18.78
C GLY A 75 49.33 -63.80 19.31
N ARG A 76 49.17 -64.91 18.57
CA ARG A 76 49.71 -66.24 18.95
C ARG A 76 49.99 -67.12 17.72
N ALA A 77 50.96 -68.01 17.84
CA ALA A 77 51.31 -69.03 16.85
C ALA A 77 51.92 -70.28 17.52
N THR A 78 51.79 -71.42 16.84
CA THR A 78 52.46 -72.73 17.10
C THR A 78 52.57 -73.41 15.73
N GLU A 79 53.77 -73.65 15.19
CA GLU A 79 54.54 -74.92 15.28
C GLU A 79 53.90 -76.11 14.52
N MET A 80 54.63 -77.04 13.87
CA MET A 80 56.04 -77.46 14.01
C MET A 80 56.84 -77.60 12.68
N LYS A 81 58.14 -77.86 12.84
CA LYS A 81 59.23 -78.07 11.86
C LYS A 81 59.03 -79.26 10.90
N LEU A 82 59.71 -79.20 9.74
CA LEU A 82 60.82 -80.12 9.41
C LEU A 82 61.66 -79.56 8.23
N LEU A 83 62.87 -80.11 8.02
CA LEU A 83 63.93 -79.52 7.17
C LEU A 83 64.35 -80.41 5.99
N ALA A 84 64.58 -79.76 4.85
CA ALA A 84 65.53 -80.03 3.77
C ALA A 84 65.87 -81.48 3.33
N LEU A 85 65.67 -81.76 2.03
CA LEU A 85 66.78 -81.86 1.05
C LEU A 85 66.25 -81.81 -0.41
N ALA A 86 67.16 -81.83 -1.38
CA ALA A 86 66.95 -81.91 -2.85
C ALA A 86 68.14 -82.71 -3.47
N PRO A 87 68.37 -82.83 -4.81
CA PRO A 87 67.58 -82.42 -5.99
C PRO A 87 67.55 -83.45 -7.18
N GLU A 88 66.76 -83.17 -8.24
CA GLU A 88 66.98 -83.56 -9.68
C GLU A 88 67.08 -85.08 -10.06
N PRO A 89 67.23 -85.50 -11.34
CA PRO A 89 66.94 -84.83 -12.64
C PRO A 89 65.94 -85.60 -13.56
N GLY A 90 65.46 -84.99 -14.66
CA GLY A 90 64.37 -85.58 -15.47
C GLY A 90 64.20 -85.27 -16.99
N LEU A 91 65.18 -84.66 -17.68
CA LEU A 91 65.14 -84.34 -19.14
C LEU A 91 64.09 -83.25 -19.55
N PRO A 92 64.12 -82.71 -20.79
CA PRO A 92 65.10 -81.68 -21.14
C PRO A 92 64.47 -80.38 -21.71
N ALA A 93 65.28 -79.34 -21.91
CA ALA A 93 64.82 -78.00 -22.26
C ALA A 93 64.74 -77.71 -23.78
N GLU A 94 63.71 -76.98 -24.21
CA GLU A 94 63.76 -76.16 -25.43
C GLU A 94 64.28 -74.75 -25.15
N ARG A 95 64.83 -74.08 -26.18
CA ARG A 95 65.43 -72.75 -26.09
C ARG A 95 64.76 -71.75 -27.06
N PRO A 96 64.79 -70.43 -26.76
CA PRO A 96 63.87 -69.47 -27.35
C PRO A 96 64.37 -68.80 -28.65
N ARG A 97 63.43 -68.41 -29.52
CA ARG A 97 63.54 -67.28 -30.47
C ARG A 97 62.18 -66.91 -31.08
N ASP A 98 61.55 -65.87 -30.54
CA ASP A 98 61.17 -64.64 -31.29
C ASP A 98 60.17 -63.79 -30.50
N TYR A 99 60.61 -62.58 -30.09
CA TYR A 99 59.75 -61.53 -29.55
C TYR A 99 60.06 -60.20 -30.26
N LYS A 100 59.51 -60.02 -31.47
CA LYS A 100 59.40 -58.69 -32.09
C LYS A 100 58.15 -57.97 -31.57
N GLY A 101 58.29 -56.67 -31.33
CA GLY A 101 57.46 -55.90 -30.41
C GLY A 101 55.93 -55.99 -30.58
N ARG A 102 55.23 -56.05 -29.43
CA ARG A 102 53.86 -55.54 -29.28
C ARG A 102 53.85 -54.49 -28.17
N TYR A 103 53.25 -53.34 -28.46
CA TYR A 103 53.13 -52.22 -27.53
C TYR A 103 52.38 -52.63 -26.26
N ARG A 104 52.96 -52.38 -25.08
CA ARG A 104 52.23 -52.38 -23.80
C ARG A 104 51.26 -51.20 -23.76
N ARG A 105 50.05 -51.39 -24.32
CA ARG A 105 48.90 -50.55 -23.99
C ARG A 105 48.54 -50.78 -22.52
N TRP A 106 48.27 -49.71 -21.78
CA TRP A 106 47.87 -49.75 -20.37
C TRP A 106 46.34 -49.63 -20.23
N PRO A 107 45.55 -50.72 -20.34
CA PRO A 107 44.09 -50.61 -20.32
C PRO A 107 43.56 -50.00 -19.02
N GLY A 108 44.23 -50.23 -17.88
CA GLY A 108 43.85 -49.63 -16.60
C GLY A 108 44.01 -48.09 -16.56
N VAL A 109 45.00 -47.53 -17.25
CA VAL A 109 45.19 -46.07 -17.31
C VAL A 109 44.17 -45.43 -18.25
N VAL A 110 43.87 -46.07 -19.38
CA VAL A 110 42.81 -45.62 -20.29
C VAL A 110 41.44 -45.71 -19.61
N LEU A 111 41.16 -46.78 -18.85
CA LEU A 111 39.94 -46.93 -18.06
C LEU A 111 39.83 -45.87 -16.95
N LEU A 112 40.93 -45.57 -16.25
CA LEU A 112 40.96 -44.53 -15.23
C LEU A 112 40.67 -43.14 -15.83
N LEU A 113 41.32 -42.80 -16.94
CA LEU A 113 41.08 -41.54 -17.67
C LEU A 113 39.64 -41.48 -18.22
N ALA A 114 39.10 -42.61 -18.69
CA ALA A 114 37.69 -42.68 -19.12
C ALA A 114 36.73 -42.48 -17.94
N MET A 115 36.98 -43.06 -16.76
CA MET A 115 36.16 -42.83 -15.57
C MET A 115 36.26 -41.38 -15.07
N ILE A 116 37.44 -40.75 -15.12
CA ILE A 116 37.61 -39.34 -14.78
C ILE A 116 36.88 -38.45 -15.80
N GLY A 117 36.98 -38.75 -17.09
CA GLY A 117 36.26 -38.05 -18.16
C GLY A 117 34.74 -38.19 -18.04
N VAL A 118 34.24 -39.39 -17.72
CA VAL A 118 32.81 -39.63 -17.44
C VAL A 118 32.36 -38.90 -16.17
N ALA A 119 33.15 -38.90 -15.10
CA ALA A 119 32.83 -38.16 -13.88
C ALA A 119 32.77 -36.65 -14.14
N ALA A 120 33.75 -36.09 -14.87
CA ALA A 120 33.75 -34.69 -15.28
C ALA A 120 32.55 -34.36 -16.18
N ALA A 121 32.24 -35.21 -17.17
CA ALA A 121 31.07 -35.04 -18.03
C ALA A 121 29.75 -35.08 -17.24
N LEU A 122 29.60 -36.01 -16.29
CA LEU A 122 28.41 -36.10 -15.42
C LEU A 122 28.29 -34.90 -14.47
N ILE A 123 29.39 -34.37 -13.95
CA ILE A 123 29.40 -33.15 -13.14
C ILE A 123 28.97 -31.95 -13.99
N THR A 124 29.53 -31.79 -15.20
CA THR A 124 29.17 -30.70 -16.12
C THR A 124 27.72 -30.82 -16.59
N LEU A 125 27.25 -32.01 -16.97
CA LEU A 125 25.85 -32.26 -17.34
C LEU A 125 24.90 -32.02 -16.16
N GLY A 126 25.30 -32.39 -14.94
CA GLY A 126 24.54 -32.09 -13.72
C GLY A 126 24.47 -30.58 -13.44
N ALA A 127 25.58 -29.85 -13.61
CA ALA A 127 25.63 -28.41 -13.44
C ALA A 127 24.78 -27.67 -14.50
N VAL A 128 24.92 -28.03 -15.78
CA VAL A 128 24.10 -27.50 -16.88
C VAL A 128 22.63 -27.82 -16.65
N LYS A 129 22.26 -29.07 -16.35
CA LYS A 129 20.88 -29.43 -16.04
C LYS A 129 20.32 -28.65 -14.84
N THR A 130 21.12 -28.44 -13.78
CA THR A 130 20.69 -27.64 -12.62
C THR A 130 20.48 -26.17 -13.00
N ASN A 131 21.30 -25.63 -13.90
CA ASN A 131 21.15 -24.28 -14.43
C ASN A 131 19.91 -24.16 -15.34
N ASP A 132 19.66 -25.14 -16.21
CA ASP A 132 18.47 -25.20 -17.07
C ASP A 132 17.18 -25.36 -16.26
N GLU A 133 17.20 -26.17 -15.19
CA GLU A 133 16.09 -26.31 -14.26
C GLU A 133 15.88 -25.04 -13.42
N ALA A 134 16.95 -24.34 -13.02
CA ALA A 134 16.85 -23.04 -12.35
C ALA A 134 16.26 -21.96 -13.28
N ALA A 135 16.74 -21.86 -14.53
CA ALA A 135 16.20 -20.94 -15.53
C ALA A 135 14.71 -21.22 -15.81
N LYS A 136 14.33 -22.49 -16.01
CA LYS A 136 12.92 -22.90 -16.19
C LYS A 136 12.07 -22.74 -14.93
N ASN A 137 12.67 -22.66 -13.75
CA ASN A 137 11.95 -22.32 -12.52
C ASN A 137 11.72 -20.81 -12.41
N GLN A 138 12.71 -19.99 -12.80
CA GLN A 138 12.57 -18.53 -12.88
C GLN A 138 11.55 -18.13 -13.96
N GLU A 139 11.67 -18.66 -15.18
CA GLU A 139 10.72 -18.48 -16.29
C GLU A 139 9.27 -18.82 -15.87
N ARG A 140 9.07 -19.96 -15.19
CA ARG A 140 7.74 -20.36 -14.69
C ARG A 140 7.26 -19.50 -13.52
N PHE A 141 8.15 -18.98 -12.69
CA PHE A 141 7.81 -18.06 -11.59
C PHE A 141 7.38 -16.70 -12.14
N GLU A 142 8.13 -16.13 -13.09
CA GLU A 142 7.77 -14.88 -13.76
C GLU A 142 6.48 -15.05 -14.56
N LEU A 143 6.33 -16.12 -15.35
CA LEU A 143 5.09 -16.41 -16.08
C LEU A 143 3.88 -16.60 -15.13
N ALA A 144 4.05 -17.26 -13.99
CA ALA A 144 2.98 -17.38 -12.99
C ALA A 144 2.65 -16.03 -12.33
N THR A 145 3.66 -15.17 -12.13
CA THR A 145 3.49 -13.82 -11.59
C THR A 145 2.77 -12.91 -12.59
N THR A 146 3.17 -12.92 -13.86
CA THR A 146 2.49 -12.20 -14.96
C THR A 146 1.03 -12.66 -15.10
N ASN A 147 0.76 -13.97 -15.08
CA ASN A 147 -0.61 -14.50 -15.10
C ASN A 147 -1.46 -14.12 -13.86
N LYS A 148 -0.84 -13.70 -12.74
CA LYS A 148 -1.55 -13.18 -11.58
C LYS A 148 -1.92 -11.69 -11.74
N ARG A 149 -1.06 -10.89 -12.38
CA ARG A 149 -1.27 -9.44 -12.65
C ARG A 149 -2.28 -9.16 -13.76
N LYS A 150 -2.48 -10.15 -14.62
CA LYS A 150 -3.22 -10.05 -15.87
C LYS A 150 -4.73 -9.92 -15.64
N ILE A 151 -5.38 -9.03 -16.38
CA ILE A 151 -6.83 -8.86 -16.42
C ILE A 151 -7.46 -10.10 -17.06
N LYS A 152 -8.47 -10.67 -16.38
CA LYS A 152 -9.05 -12.00 -16.63
C LYS A 152 -10.07 -12.03 -17.77
N ASP A 153 -9.74 -11.39 -18.90
CA ASP A 153 -10.54 -11.37 -20.13
C ASP A 153 -10.58 -12.73 -20.86
N GLY A 154 -9.60 -13.60 -20.62
CA GLY A 154 -9.47 -14.91 -21.26
C GLY A 154 -8.72 -14.88 -22.59
N LEU A 155 -8.15 -13.73 -22.96
CA LEU A 155 -7.33 -13.52 -24.16
C LEU A 155 -5.84 -13.54 -23.78
N ASN A 156 -4.95 -13.82 -24.73
CA ASN A 156 -3.50 -13.85 -24.50
C ASN A 156 -2.79 -12.82 -25.37
N ASN A 157 -1.76 -12.17 -24.82
CA ASN A 157 -0.78 -11.42 -25.59
C ASN A 157 0.05 -12.41 -26.43
N THR A 158 0.58 -11.96 -27.56
CA THR A 158 1.39 -12.77 -28.49
C THR A 158 2.89 -12.46 -28.42
N ASP A 159 3.24 -11.44 -27.67
CA ASP A 159 4.40 -10.56 -27.93
C ASP A 159 4.72 -9.73 -26.68
N ASP A 160 4.71 -10.34 -25.49
CA ASP A 160 5.03 -9.66 -24.23
C ASP A 160 6.51 -9.25 -24.13
N LEU A 161 6.77 -8.05 -23.62
CA LEU A 161 8.12 -7.60 -23.29
C LEU A 161 8.71 -8.47 -22.17
N THR A 162 9.85 -9.09 -22.44
CA THR A 162 10.73 -9.69 -21.44
C THR A 162 11.92 -8.76 -21.24
N ASP A 163 12.14 -8.31 -20.00
CA ASP A 163 13.21 -7.37 -19.65
C ASP A 163 14.57 -8.08 -19.43
N ASP A 164 15.65 -7.31 -19.26
CA ASP A 164 17.01 -7.85 -19.06
C ASP A 164 17.18 -8.69 -17.77
N ASP A 165 16.28 -8.55 -16.80
CA ASP A 165 16.18 -9.37 -15.60
C ASP A 165 15.16 -10.53 -15.69
N GLY A 166 14.57 -10.74 -16.87
CA GLY A 166 13.67 -11.85 -17.17
C GLY A 166 12.22 -11.64 -16.75
N GLN A 167 11.84 -10.48 -16.20
CA GLN A 167 10.42 -10.20 -15.92
C GLN A 167 9.63 -10.00 -17.21
N ILE A 168 8.48 -10.67 -17.29
CA ILE A 168 7.56 -10.61 -18.44
C ILE A 168 6.43 -9.62 -18.13
N GLY A 169 6.16 -8.71 -19.06
CA GLY A 169 5.07 -7.73 -18.96
C GLY A 169 5.30 -6.61 -17.92
N ASN A 170 6.55 -6.35 -17.52
CA ASN A 170 6.91 -5.32 -16.55
C ASN A 170 8.25 -4.64 -16.89
N PRO A 171 8.34 -3.88 -17.98
CA PRO A 171 9.60 -3.28 -18.44
C PRO A 171 10.07 -2.14 -17.53
N LYS A 172 11.40 -1.98 -17.39
CA LYS A 172 12.09 -0.81 -16.80
C LYS A 172 12.04 0.44 -17.68
N ALA A 173 11.88 0.27 -18.98
CA ALA A 173 11.65 1.35 -19.94
C ALA A 173 10.76 0.86 -21.09
N TYR A 174 9.77 1.64 -21.48
CA TYR A 174 9.01 1.36 -22.70
C TYR A 174 9.91 1.62 -23.92
N PRO A 175 10.07 0.64 -24.83
CA PRO A 175 10.94 0.80 -25.98
C PRO A 175 10.37 1.85 -26.95
N SER A 176 11.24 2.65 -27.58
CA SER A 176 10.82 3.49 -28.71
C SER A 176 10.50 2.60 -29.90
N MET A 177 9.33 2.85 -30.50
CA MET A 177 8.86 2.13 -31.69
C MET A 177 9.48 2.68 -33.00
N GLY A 178 10.30 3.74 -32.94
CA GLY A 178 10.95 4.33 -34.12
C GLY A 178 9.98 4.98 -35.11
N CYS A 179 8.83 5.43 -34.63
CA CYS A 179 7.77 6.03 -35.46
C CYS A 179 7.98 7.53 -35.62
N GLU A 180 7.70 8.08 -36.80
CA GLU A 180 7.50 9.51 -36.96
C GLU A 180 6.14 9.96 -36.38
N LEU A 181 6.08 11.19 -35.88
CA LEU A 181 4.83 11.86 -35.49
C LEU A 181 3.92 12.07 -36.72
N PRO A 182 2.77 11.38 -36.85
CA PRO A 182 1.85 11.58 -37.97
C PRO A 182 1.20 12.97 -37.91
N ASN A 183 0.70 13.45 -39.04
CA ASN A 183 -0.23 14.57 -39.07
C ASN A 183 -1.66 14.02 -39.06
N TYR A 184 -2.37 14.18 -37.94
CA TYR A 184 -3.74 13.72 -37.76
C TYR A 184 -4.75 14.73 -38.32
N LEU A 185 -5.73 14.26 -39.08
CA LEU A 185 -6.67 15.09 -39.83
C LEU A 185 -8.11 14.60 -39.66
N SER A 186 -9.03 15.55 -39.53
CA SER A 186 -10.48 15.38 -39.56
C SER A 186 -10.97 15.72 -40.96
N LYS A 187 -11.33 14.71 -41.76
CA LYS A 187 -11.49 14.84 -43.21
C LYS A 187 -12.55 13.87 -43.73
N ASN A 188 -13.50 14.33 -44.54
CA ASN A 188 -14.57 13.50 -45.14
C ASN A 188 -15.37 12.68 -44.10
N GLY A 189 -15.57 13.20 -42.88
CA GLY A 189 -16.24 12.50 -41.78
C GLY A 189 -15.38 11.45 -41.06
N GLN A 190 -14.09 11.36 -41.35
CA GLN A 190 -13.17 10.35 -40.81
C GLN A 190 -11.95 11.00 -40.14
N ILE A 191 -11.37 10.28 -39.17
CA ILE A 191 -10.03 10.58 -38.66
C ILE A 191 -9.01 9.88 -39.56
N VAL A 192 -7.99 10.62 -39.99
CA VAL A 192 -6.95 10.18 -40.93
C VAL A 192 -5.57 10.50 -40.37
N ALA A 193 -4.71 9.50 -40.25
CA ALA A 193 -3.30 9.70 -39.94
C ALA A 193 -2.51 9.83 -41.26
N ARG A 194 -1.79 10.94 -41.45
CA ARG A 194 -0.94 11.17 -42.64
C ARG A 194 0.55 11.14 -42.27
N SER A 195 1.33 10.29 -42.95
CA SER A 195 2.80 10.28 -42.89
C SER A 195 3.42 11.54 -43.52
N LYS A 196 4.66 11.89 -43.17
CA LYS A 196 5.45 12.93 -43.86
C LYS A 196 5.56 12.67 -45.37
N ASN A 197 5.55 11.41 -45.80
CA ASN A 197 5.60 11.03 -47.22
C ASN A 197 4.26 11.20 -47.97
N GLY A 198 3.18 11.59 -47.27
CA GLY A 198 1.86 11.83 -47.85
C GLY A 198 0.88 10.65 -47.77
N THR A 199 1.31 9.48 -47.28
CA THR A 199 0.43 8.31 -47.11
C THR A 199 -0.66 8.60 -46.05
N GLU A 200 -1.93 8.57 -46.47
CA GLU A 200 -3.10 8.73 -45.60
C GLU A 200 -3.69 7.37 -45.20
N VAL A 201 -3.97 7.18 -43.91
CA VAL A 201 -4.62 5.99 -43.36
C VAL A 201 -5.83 6.40 -42.53
N PRO A 202 -7.08 6.05 -42.93
CA PRO A 202 -8.26 6.30 -42.11
C PRO A 202 -8.33 5.33 -40.92
N VAL A 203 -8.75 5.85 -39.77
CA VAL A 203 -8.89 5.11 -38.51
C VAL A 203 -10.21 5.52 -37.84
N ALA A 204 -11.01 4.54 -37.42
CA ALA A 204 -12.17 4.77 -36.54
C ALA A 204 -11.80 4.48 -35.08
N ILE A 205 -12.49 5.10 -34.12
CA ILE A 205 -12.19 5.04 -32.69
C ILE A 205 -13.14 4.09 -31.94
N LYS A 206 -12.59 3.04 -31.34
CA LYS A 206 -13.19 2.33 -30.21
C LYS A 206 -12.42 2.79 -28.97
N GLY A 207 -12.98 3.79 -28.30
CA GLY A 207 -12.35 4.49 -27.19
C GLY A 207 -12.96 4.13 -25.84
N VAL A 208 -12.20 4.41 -24.78
CA VAL A 208 -12.68 4.39 -23.39
C VAL A 208 -12.12 5.60 -22.63
N ASN A 209 -12.86 6.11 -21.66
CA ASN A 209 -12.34 7.10 -20.72
C ASN A 209 -11.62 6.41 -19.55
N TRP A 210 -10.46 6.90 -19.13
CA TRP A 210 -9.74 6.41 -17.94
C TRP A 210 -9.37 7.60 -17.05
N PHE A 211 -10.15 7.79 -15.99
CA PHE A 211 -10.09 9.00 -15.15
C PHE A 211 -9.19 8.83 -13.92
N GLY A 212 -8.80 9.95 -13.33
CA GLY A 212 -8.08 10.08 -12.07
C GLY A 212 -7.01 11.17 -12.06
N MET A 213 -6.46 11.55 -13.22
CA MET A 213 -5.39 12.57 -13.31
C MET A 213 -5.91 14.00 -13.15
N GLU A 214 -7.18 14.24 -13.48
CA GLU A 214 -7.91 15.47 -13.24
C GLU A 214 -8.21 15.71 -11.74
N THR A 215 -8.27 14.64 -10.94
CA THR A 215 -8.44 14.72 -9.48
C THR A 215 -7.17 15.18 -8.75
N GLY A 216 -7.29 15.44 -7.44
CA GLY A 216 -6.14 15.67 -6.55
C GLY A 216 -5.15 14.50 -6.43
N MET A 217 -5.46 13.30 -6.95
CA MET A 217 -4.55 12.15 -6.98
C MET A 217 -3.50 12.20 -8.08
N LEU A 218 -3.71 13.04 -9.11
CA LEU A 218 -2.74 13.35 -10.18
C LEU A 218 -2.29 12.16 -11.05
N LEU A 219 -3.00 11.03 -11.00
CA LEU A 219 -2.63 9.73 -11.57
C LEU A 219 -3.94 8.95 -11.88
N PRO A 220 -4.09 8.25 -13.02
CA PRO A 220 -5.34 7.57 -13.35
C PRO A 220 -5.45 6.29 -12.52
N PHE A 221 -6.68 5.89 -12.18
CA PHE A 221 -6.91 4.87 -11.15
C PHE A 221 -6.47 3.45 -11.59
N GLY A 222 -6.36 2.53 -10.63
CA GLY A 222 -6.02 1.12 -10.85
C GLY A 222 -4.54 0.77 -10.80
N LEU A 223 -3.62 1.74 -10.79
CA LEU A 223 -2.17 1.52 -10.91
C LEU A 223 -1.44 1.09 -9.62
N TRP A 224 -2.18 0.86 -8.55
CA TRP A 224 -1.69 0.57 -7.19
C TRP A 224 -1.47 -0.93 -6.89
N GLU A 225 -1.31 -1.79 -7.92
CA GLU A 225 -1.29 -3.27 -7.84
C GLU A 225 -0.82 -3.84 -6.48
N ASN A 226 -1.72 -4.51 -5.77
CA ASN A 226 -1.40 -5.12 -4.48
C ASN A 226 -1.84 -6.60 -4.43
N ALA A 227 -2.08 -7.14 -3.23
CA ALA A 227 -2.44 -8.54 -3.06
C ALA A 227 -3.93 -8.84 -3.35
N TYR A 228 -4.77 -7.80 -3.50
CA TYR A 228 -6.24 -7.87 -3.57
C TYR A 228 -6.80 -7.25 -4.85
N ASN A 229 -6.33 -6.05 -5.21
CA ASN A 229 -6.81 -5.28 -6.36
C ASN A 229 -5.67 -4.47 -7.03
N GLY A 230 -5.98 -3.85 -8.17
CA GLY A 230 -5.06 -3.03 -8.95
C GLY A 230 -4.19 -3.84 -9.92
N THR A 231 -3.59 -3.13 -10.87
CA THR A 231 -2.81 -3.68 -11.99
C THR A 231 -1.74 -2.65 -12.44
N SER A 232 -1.17 -2.80 -13.64
CA SER A 232 -0.17 -1.89 -14.19
C SER A 232 -0.62 -1.19 -15.48
N ALA A 233 0.03 -0.07 -15.81
CA ALA A 233 -0.22 0.66 -17.07
C ALA A 233 0.10 -0.20 -18.31
N TYR A 234 1.04 -1.15 -18.19
CA TYR A 234 1.33 -2.13 -19.24
C TYR A 234 0.19 -3.13 -19.44
N GLU A 235 -0.42 -3.63 -18.35
CA GLU A 235 -1.50 -4.60 -18.47
C GLU A 235 -2.83 -3.93 -18.84
N ILE A 236 -3.09 -2.68 -18.42
CA ILE A 236 -4.21 -1.88 -18.94
C ILE A 236 -4.05 -1.66 -20.45
N SER A 237 -2.87 -1.25 -20.93
CA SER A 237 -2.63 -1.09 -22.37
C SER A 237 -2.76 -2.40 -23.15
N SER A 238 -2.40 -3.52 -22.53
CA SER A 238 -2.57 -4.87 -23.07
C SER A 238 -4.04 -5.31 -23.11
N PHE A 239 -4.79 -5.17 -22.03
CA PHE A 239 -6.24 -5.46 -21.96
C PHE A 239 -7.02 -4.69 -23.02
N LEU A 240 -6.77 -3.38 -23.13
CA LEU A 240 -7.43 -2.54 -24.13
C LEU A 240 -7.15 -3.02 -25.56
N ALA A 241 -5.88 -3.30 -25.89
CA ALA A 241 -5.50 -3.83 -27.20
C ALA A 241 -6.08 -5.22 -27.49
N ARG A 242 -6.06 -6.15 -26.52
CA ARG A 242 -6.68 -7.48 -26.66
C ARG A 242 -8.17 -7.38 -26.99
N ASN A 243 -8.84 -6.37 -26.44
CA ASN A 243 -10.26 -6.09 -26.65
C ASN A 243 -10.54 -5.02 -27.74
N LYS A 244 -9.54 -4.74 -28.59
CA LYS A 244 -9.58 -3.83 -29.76
C LYS A 244 -9.90 -2.36 -29.46
N PHE A 245 -9.82 -1.92 -28.21
CA PHE A 245 -9.79 -0.49 -27.91
C PHE A 245 -8.49 0.10 -28.49
N ASN A 246 -8.60 1.17 -29.27
CA ASN A 246 -7.49 1.75 -30.02
C ASN A 246 -7.23 3.23 -29.68
N SER A 247 -8.03 3.80 -28.78
CA SER A 247 -7.80 5.10 -28.15
C SER A 247 -8.28 5.05 -26.70
N VAL A 248 -7.79 6.00 -25.90
CA VAL A 248 -8.22 6.24 -24.52
C VAL A 248 -8.26 7.75 -24.32
N ARG A 249 -9.32 8.26 -23.71
CA ARG A 249 -9.43 9.66 -23.32
C ARG A 249 -8.98 9.78 -21.86
N LEU A 250 -7.96 10.61 -21.63
CA LEU A 250 -7.34 10.85 -20.33
C LEU A 250 -7.73 12.27 -19.89
N PRO A 251 -8.67 12.43 -18.94
CA PRO A 251 -8.96 13.74 -18.36
C PRO A 251 -7.76 14.21 -17.53
N VAL A 252 -7.40 15.49 -17.63
CA VAL A 252 -6.25 16.10 -16.93
C VAL A 252 -6.61 17.49 -16.42
N CYS A 253 -5.85 18.02 -15.46
CA CYS A 253 -6.12 19.32 -14.83
C CYS A 253 -4.94 20.30 -15.01
N ILE A 254 -5.17 21.52 -15.48
CA ILE A 254 -4.11 22.55 -15.64
C ILE A 254 -3.70 23.19 -14.33
N LYS A 255 -4.50 23.12 -13.25
CA LYS A 255 -3.94 23.43 -11.92
C LYS A 255 -2.79 22.47 -11.59
N SER A 256 -2.92 21.21 -11.99
CA SER A 256 -1.87 20.18 -11.88
C SER A 256 -0.75 20.37 -12.90
N ILE A 257 -1.04 20.73 -14.16
CA ILE A 257 0.00 20.99 -15.19
C ILE A 257 0.81 22.27 -14.87
N LEU A 258 0.19 23.34 -14.36
CA LEU A 258 0.87 24.57 -13.93
C LEU A 258 1.71 24.38 -12.66
N ALA A 259 1.22 23.58 -11.71
CA ALA A 259 2.02 23.17 -10.57
C ALA A 259 3.14 22.19 -10.97
N ASN A 260 2.93 21.43 -12.05
CA ASN A 260 3.71 20.30 -12.55
C ASN A 260 4.14 19.29 -11.47
N LYS A 261 3.43 19.24 -10.34
CA LYS A 261 3.77 18.42 -9.18
C LYS A 261 3.57 16.94 -9.52
N GLY A 262 4.55 16.10 -9.18
CA GLY A 262 4.37 14.65 -9.26
C GLY A 262 3.20 14.16 -8.38
N PRO A 263 2.50 13.08 -8.77
CA PRO A 263 1.49 12.43 -7.93
C PRO A 263 2.09 11.93 -6.63
N ASP A 264 1.25 11.64 -5.64
CA ASP A 264 1.72 10.83 -4.52
C ASP A 264 2.08 9.43 -5.03
N LYS A 265 3.29 9.01 -4.68
CA LYS A 265 3.92 7.79 -5.14
C LYS A 265 3.41 6.56 -4.38
N SER A 266 2.66 6.76 -3.29
CA SER A 266 1.88 5.72 -2.63
C SER A 266 0.78 5.14 -3.53
N LEU A 267 0.27 5.94 -4.48
CA LEU A 267 -0.89 5.63 -5.33
C LEU A 267 -0.55 4.76 -6.56
N ILE A 268 0.71 4.36 -6.72
CA ILE A 268 1.19 3.56 -7.85
C ILE A 268 2.25 2.54 -7.42
N ASN A 269 2.07 1.27 -7.77
CA ASN A 269 3.08 0.26 -7.46
C ASN A 269 4.25 0.34 -8.44
N MET A 270 5.30 1.06 -8.03
CA MET A 270 6.55 1.21 -8.81
C MET A 270 7.34 -0.08 -9.01
N ASN A 271 7.04 -1.18 -8.30
CA ASN A 271 7.64 -2.48 -8.59
C ASN A 271 7.05 -3.12 -9.86
N THR A 272 5.83 -2.74 -10.25
CA THR A 272 5.08 -3.35 -11.37
C THR A 272 4.69 -2.36 -12.46
N ASN A 273 5.04 -1.10 -12.25
CA ASN A 273 5.02 -0.01 -13.22
C ASN A 273 6.45 0.54 -13.42
N ARG A 274 7.45 -0.33 -13.60
CA ARG A 274 8.89 0.04 -13.49
C ARG A 274 9.34 1.15 -14.46
N ALA A 275 8.70 1.28 -15.62
CA ALA A 275 8.95 2.32 -16.62
C ALA A 275 8.21 3.67 -16.38
N MET A 276 7.50 3.83 -15.27
CA MET A 276 6.78 5.07 -14.95
C MET A 276 7.68 6.12 -14.29
N ASN A 277 7.71 7.33 -14.84
CA ASN A 277 8.42 8.47 -14.27
C ASN A 277 7.43 9.45 -13.61
N ILE A 278 7.20 9.26 -12.32
CA ILE A 278 6.30 10.09 -11.50
C ILE A 278 6.99 11.27 -10.78
N SER A 279 8.08 11.80 -11.35
CA SER A 279 8.78 12.96 -10.76
C SER A 279 7.99 14.28 -10.88
N THR A 280 7.18 14.41 -11.93
CA THR A 280 6.35 15.58 -12.25
C THR A 280 5.02 15.14 -12.87
N TYR A 281 4.04 16.04 -12.96
CA TYR A 281 2.77 15.75 -13.63
C TYR A 281 2.98 15.44 -15.12
N ILE A 282 3.77 16.27 -15.80
CA ILE A 282 4.15 16.08 -17.21
C ILE A 282 4.95 14.79 -17.42
N SER A 283 5.89 14.42 -16.53
CA SER A 283 6.61 13.15 -16.69
C SER A 283 5.70 11.93 -16.48
N THR A 284 4.68 12.04 -15.61
CA THR A 284 3.66 11.00 -15.42
C THR A 284 2.85 10.81 -16.70
N ILE A 285 2.39 11.92 -17.32
CA ILE A 285 1.75 11.89 -18.64
C ILE A 285 2.69 11.27 -19.68
N LYS A 286 3.96 11.68 -19.75
CA LYS A 286 4.95 11.12 -20.70
C LYS A 286 5.11 9.60 -20.56
N SER A 287 5.21 9.07 -19.34
CA SER A 287 5.33 7.63 -19.14
C SER A 287 4.03 6.88 -19.41
N LEU A 288 2.85 7.44 -19.11
CA LEU A 288 1.57 6.85 -19.52
C LEU A 288 1.44 6.82 -21.03
N VAL A 289 1.65 7.95 -21.70
CA VAL A 289 1.63 8.05 -23.16
C VAL A 289 2.67 7.13 -23.80
N LYS A 290 3.78 6.77 -23.12
CA LYS A 290 4.73 5.73 -23.57
C LYS A 290 4.29 4.29 -23.29
N ALA A 291 3.72 4.00 -22.11
CA ALA A 291 3.06 2.73 -21.82
C ALA A 291 1.98 2.40 -22.85
N LEU A 292 1.35 3.46 -23.35
CA LEU A 292 0.30 3.43 -24.35
C LEU A 292 0.86 3.71 -25.77
N ALA A 293 2.07 4.27 -25.95
CA ALA A 293 2.76 4.25 -27.26
C ALA A 293 3.09 2.82 -27.67
N TYR A 294 3.28 1.96 -26.67
CA TYR A 294 3.32 0.52 -26.85
C TYR A 294 1.92 -0.04 -27.25
N ARG A 295 0.79 0.43 -26.67
CA ARG A 295 -0.63 0.13 -27.06
C ARG A 295 -1.65 1.28 -26.65
N HIS A 296 -2.31 2.02 -27.58
CA HIS A 296 -2.61 3.51 -27.62
C HIS A 296 -3.66 4.30 -26.75
N SER A 297 -3.50 5.67 -26.64
CA SER A 297 -4.24 6.70 -25.81
C SER A 297 -3.93 8.24 -26.03
N GLY A 298 -4.76 9.22 -25.55
CA GLY A 298 -4.36 10.59 -25.03
C GLY A 298 -5.34 11.85 -25.10
N GLY A 299 -5.30 12.85 -24.15
CA GLY A 299 -6.11 14.15 -24.03
C GLY A 299 -5.51 15.26 -23.06
N ALA A 300 -6.06 16.42 -22.57
CA ALA A 300 -7.31 17.28 -22.70
C ALA A 300 -7.27 18.70 -21.93
N TRP A 301 -8.35 19.54 -21.96
CA TRP A 301 -8.93 20.54 -20.94
C TRP A 301 -8.69 22.14 -20.90
N TYR A 302 -9.66 22.99 -20.43
CA TYR A 302 -9.70 23.94 -19.22
C TYR A 302 -11.01 24.82 -19.07
N SER A 303 -11.26 25.52 -17.93
CA SER A 303 -12.20 26.69 -17.77
C SER A 303 -11.81 27.63 -16.60
N ALA A 304 -12.46 28.80 -16.45
CA ALA A 304 -11.92 29.92 -15.66
C ALA A 304 -12.46 30.17 -14.24
N GLU A 305 -13.67 29.71 -13.91
CA GLU A 305 -14.25 29.93 -12.57
C GLU A 305 -13.46 29.21 -11.45
N LEU A 306 -12.74 28.14 -11.81
CA LEU A 306 -11.83 27.37 -10.95
C LEU A 306 -10.54 28.12 -10.53
N GLY A 307 -10.49 29.44 -10.74
CA GLY A 307 -9.32 30.29 -10.50
C GLY A 307 -8.20 30.06 -11.52
N VAL A 308 -8.55 29.74 -12.77
CA VAL A 308 -7.60 29.46 -13.87
C VAL A 308 -7.89 30.40 -15.04
N THR A 309 -7.21 31.54 -15.10
CA THR A 309 -7.43 32.55 -16.16
C THR A 309 -7.22 31.97 -17.57
N GLU A 310 -7.77 32.64 -18.58
CA GLU A 310 -7.53 32.28 -19.99
C GLU A 310 -6.04 32.18 -20.31
N GLU A 311 -5.21 33.10 -19.79
CA GLU A 311 -3.75 33.02 -19.95
C GLU A 311 -3.16 31.75 -19.30
N GLN A 312 -3.65 31.33 -18.14
CA GLN A 312 -3.22 30.12 -17.44
C GLN A 312 -3.62 28.83 -18.19
N PHE A 313 -4.82 28.78 -18.77
CA PHE A 313 -5.31 27.74 -19.73
C PHE A 313 -4.31 27.71 -20.92
N LEU A 314 -4.12 28.84 -21.62
CA LEU A 314 -3.26 28.90 -22.81
C LEU A 314 -1.79 28.55 -22.53
N LYS A 315 -1.25 28.96 -21.37
CA LYS A 315 0.14 28.71 -20.96
C LYS A 315 0.43 27.22 -20.72
N ALA A 316 -0.57 26.43 -20.32
CA ALA A 316 -0.36 25.01 -20.09
C ALA A 316 -0.75 24.13 -21.30
N VAL A 317 -1.56 24.65 -22.23
CA VAL A 317 -1.60 24.14 -23.61
C VAL A 317 -0.22 24.29 -24.28
N ASP A 318 0.49 25.40 -24.05
CA ASP A 318 1.89 25.55 -24.49
C ASP A 318 2.80 24.47 -23.88
N MET A 319 2.73 24.24 -22.56
CA MET A 319 3.59 23.24 -21.90
C MET A 319 3.29 21.81 -22.39
N LEU A 320 2.02 21.43 -22.56
CA LEU A 320 1.65 20.14 -23.14
C LEU A 320 2.22 20.00 -24.56
N THR A 321 2.02 20.98 -25.43
CA THR A 321 2.49 20.91 -26.82
C THR A 321 4.02 20.97 -26.94
N SER A 322 4.73 21.77 -26.14
CA SER A 322 6.20 21.81 -26.16
C SER A 322 6.84 20.53 -25.65
N GLU A 323 6.20 19.84 -24.71
CA GLU A 323 6.74 18.63 -24.07
C GLU A 323 6.37 17.34 -24.81
N LEU A 324 5.26 17.34 -25.58
CA LEU A 324 4.67 16.14 -26.18
C LEU A 324 4.57 16.16 -27.71
N CYS A 325 4.83 17.27 -28.41
CA CYS A 325 4.79 17.31 -29.88
C CYS A 325 6.09 16.76 -30.52
N THR A 326 6.39 15.48 -30.30
CA THR A 326 7.60 14.83 -30.84
C THR A 326 7.31 13.41 -31.35
N PRO A 327 8.21 12.81 -32.18
CA PRO A 327 8.11 11.40 -32.59
C PRO A 327 8.06 10.42 -31.40
N GLU A 328 8.56 10.80 -30.22
CA GLU A 328 8.53 9.96 -29.02
C GLU A 328 7.11 9.77 -28.46
N TYR A 329 6.18 10.70 -28.75
CA TYR A 329 4.77 10.67 -28.35
C TYR A 329 3.85 10.70 -29.58
N TRP A 330 4.29 10.04 -30.65
CA TRP A 330 3.63 9.99 -31.96
C TRP A 330 2.14 9.63 -31.90
N ASN A 331 1.73 8.87 -30.88
CA ASN A 331 0.40 8.33 -30.64
C ASN A 331 -0.61 9.32 -30.02
N ILE A 332 -0.27 10.59 -29.78
CA ILE A 332 -1.24 11.61 -29.36
C ILE A 332 -2.00 12.15 -30.58
N LEU A 333 -3.29 11.86 -30.65
CA LEU A 333 -4.18 12.29 -31.74
C LEU A 333 -4.43 13.81 -31.73
N GLY A 334 -4.55 14.39 -30.54
CA GLY A 334 -5.05 15.74 -30.37
C GLY A 334 -5.31 16.15 -28.92
N LEU A 335 -5.81 17.37 -28.76
CA LEU A 335 -6.33 17.89 -27.50
C LEU A 335 -7.85 17.94 -27.58
N ASP A 336 -8.54 17.29 -26.64
CA ASP A 336 -9.90 17.65 -26.28
C ASP A 336 -9.87 18.98 -25.54
N LEU A 337 -10.56 19.98 -26.07
CA LEU A 337 -10.42 21.33 -25.57
C LEU A 337 -11.10 21.49 -24.19
N LYS A 338 -12.33 21.00 -23.98
CA LYS A 338 -13.02 21.08 -22.69
C LYS A 338 -14.15 20.05 -22.59
N ASN A 339 -14.03 19.18 -21.59
CA ASN A 339 -15.11 18.35 -21.07
C ASN A 339 -16.25 19.19 -20.50
N GLU A 340 -17.48 19.00 -20.93
CA GLU A 340 -18.71 19.61 -20.41
C GLU A 340 -18.65 21.16 -20.30
N PRO A 341 -18.61 21.89 -21.42
CA PRO A 341 -19.07 23.28 -21.47
C PRO A 341 -20.59 23.30 -21.19
N HIS A 342 -21.03 24.01 -20.15
CA HIS A 342 -22.46 24.09 -19.79
C HIS A 342 -22.94 25.49 -19.36
N GLU A 343 -22.03 26.43 -19.05
CA GLU A 343 -22.36 27.81 -18.64
C GLU A 343 -21.88 28.84 -19.67
N CYS A 344 -22.10 28.55 -20.95
CA CYS A 344 -21.58 29.32 -22.07
C CYS A 344 -22.48 29.17 -23.31
N SER A 345 -22.53 30.21 -24.14
CA SER A 345 -23.28 30.17 -25.41
C SER A 345 -22.44 29.63 -26.57
N TRP A 346 -23.07 29.41 -27.72
CA TRP A 346 -22.41 29.04 -28.97
C TRP A 346 -22.71 30.11 -30.03
N GLY A 347 -21.73 30.94 -30.39
CA GLY A 347 -21.91 32.02 -31.37
C GLY A 347 -22.87 33.13 -30.89
N GLY A 348 -22.73 33.55 -29.62
CA GLY A 348 -23.71 34.35 -28.90
C GLY A 348 -23.09 35.35 -27.89
N ALA A 349 -23.57 35.30 -26.64
CA ALA A 349 -23.12 36.17 -25.55
C ALA A 349 -21.97 35.54 -24.76
N LYS A 350 -21.01 36.35 -24.32
CA LYS A 350 -19.83 35.84 -23.59
C LYS A 350 -20.20 35.36 -22.17
N PRO A 351 -19.62 34.25 -21.68
CA PRO A 351 -18.62 33.40 -22.33
C PRO A 351 -19.20 32.61 -23.52
N ASP A 352 -18.48 32.62 -24.64
CA ASP A 352 -18.85 31.94 -25.89
C ASP A 352 -17.87 30.80 -26.14
N TRP A 353 -18.40 29.58 -26.26
CA TRP A 353 -17.60 28.39 -26.45
C TRP A 353 -17.10 28.21 -27.89
N GLN A 354 -17.79 28.76 -28.89
CA GLN A 354 -17.33 28.73 -30.29
C GLN A 354 -16.07 29.59 -30.46
N GLU A 355 -16.05 30.79 -29.86
CA GLU A 355 -14.87 31.65 -29.84
C GLU A 355 -13.74 31.03 -29.00
N GLY A 356 -14.07 30.45 -27.85
CA GLY A 356 -13.12 29.75 -26.99
C GLY A 356 -12.44 28.58 -27.70
N ALA A 357 -13.20 27.61 -28.20
CA ALA A 357 -12.68 26.48 -28.96
C ALA A 357 -11.81 26.91 -30.14
N THR A 358 -12.20 27.99 -30.84
CA THR A 358 -11.39 28.63 -31.89
C THR A 358 -10.05 29.15 -31.34
N LEU A 359 -10.05 29.92 -30.25
CA LEU A 359 -8.84 30.49 -29.63
C LEU A 359 -7.87 29.39 -29.16
N ILE A 360 -8.38 28.40 -28.41
CA ILE A 360 -7.55 27.36 -27.82
C ILE A 360 -7.05 26.36 -28.86
N GLY A 361 -7.90 25.93 -29.81
CA GLY A 361 -7.47 25.08 -30.92
C GLY A 361 -6.35 25.73 -31.74
N ASN A 362 -6.41 27.05 -31.94
CA ASN A 362 -5.34 27.82 -32.58
C ASN A 362 -4.07 27.90 -31.73
N ARG A 363 -4.17 27.99 -30.39
CA ARG A 363 -3.02 27.93 -29.48
C ARG A 363 -2.33 26.57 -29.53
N MET A 364 -3.11 25.49 -29.47
CA MET A 364 -2.62 24.12 -29.61
C MET A 364 -1.91 23.93 -30.96
N LEU A 365 -2.53 24.32 -32.08
CA LEU A 365 -1.94 24.16 -33.42
C LEU A 365 -0.67 25.01 -33.65
N LYS A 366 -0.50 26.12 -32.92
CA LYS A 366 0.74 26.91 -32.91
C LYS A 366 1.90 26.12 -32.29
N GLY A 367 1.65 25.35 -31.23
CA GLY A 367 2.63 24.46 -30.60
C GLY A 367 2.81 23.14 -31.35
N CYS A 368 1.71 22.50 -31.75
CA CYS A 368 1.71 21.23 -32.46
C CYS A 368 0.72 21.19 -33.64
N LYS A 369 1.23 21.47 -34.85
CA LYS A 369 0.44 21.44 -36.10
C LYS A 369 -0.07 20.05 -36.49
N ASN A 370 0.48 18.99 -35.89
CA ASN A 370 0.17 17.60 -36.21
C ASN A 370 -1.05 17.06 -35.46
N TRP A 371 -1.42 17.67 -34.33
CA TRP A 371 -2.58 17.32 -33.51
C TRP A 371 -3.91 17.82 -34.11
N MET A 372 -5.02 17.24 -33.66
CA MET A 372 -6.40 17.72 -33.90
C MET A 372 -6.99 18.37 -32.64
N ALA A 373 -8.03 19.18 -32.80
CA ALA A 373 -8.84 19.69 -31.70
C ALA A 373 -10.17 18.92 -31.63
N PHE A 374 -10.46 18.29 -30.50
CA PHE A 374 -11.77 17.69 -30.22
C PHE A 374 -12.63 18.73 -29.48
N VAL A 375 -13.84 18.99 -29.98
CA VAL A 375 -14.72 20.09 -29.57
C VAL A 375 -16.08 19.55 -29.16
N GLU A 376 -16.42 19.66 -27.88
CA GLU A 376 -17.72 19.28 -27.33
C GLU A 376 -18.77 20.38 -27.53
N GLY A 377 -20.04 20.03 -27.35
CA GLY A 377 -21.17 20.97 -27.38
C GLY A 377 -21.39 21.74 -26.07
N ILE A 378 -22.41 22.59 -26.04
CA ILE A 378 -22.85 23.31 -24.82
C ILE A 378 -24.01 22.58 -24.13
N ASN A 379 -24.67 23.24 -23.16
CA ASN A 379 -25.94 22.83 -22.58
C ASN A 379 -26.98 23.94 -22.75
N GLU A 380 -28.02 23.73 -23.55
CA GLU A 380 -29.13 24.67 -23.72
C GLU A 380 -30.50 23.94 -23.62
N GLU A 381 -31.59 24.70 -23.42
CA GLU A 381 -32.96 24.15 -23.42
C GLU A 381 -33.55 24.18 -24.84
N HIS A 382 -33.80 23.00 -25.42
CA HIS A 382 -34.31 22.87 -26.78
C HIS A 382 -35.72 22.27 -26.82
N THR A 383 -36.66 22.97 -27.47
CA THR A 383 -38.06 22.50 -27.62
C THR A 383 -38.28 21.65 -28.87
N PHE A 384 -37.86 20.40 -28.78
CA PHE A 384 -37.98 19.37 -29.81
C PHE A 384 -39.41 18.82 -29.99
N THR A 385 -39.66 18.11 -31.10
CA THR A 385 -40.97 17.48 -31.41
C THR A 385 -40.82 16.00 -31.74
N LEU A 386 -40.95 15.16 -30.71
CA LEU A 386 -40.78 13.70 -30.81
C LEU A 386 -42.14 13.01 -30.84
N ASN A 387 -42.35 12.09 -31.78
CA ASN A 387 -43.60 11.32 -31.94
C ASN A 387 -44.88 12.20 -31.98
N GLY A 388 -44.77 13.42 -32.54
CA GLY A 388 -45.85 14.41 -32.62
C GLY A 388 -46.10 15.22 -31.35
N ALA A 389 -45.38 14.96 -30.25
CA ALA A 389 -45.43 15.73 -29.01
C ALA A 389 -44.29 16.74 -28.95
N LYS A 390 -44.62 18.04 -28.91
CA LYS A 390 -43.64 19.11 -28.70
C LYS A 390 -43.36 19.31 -27.20
N LYS A 391 -42.11 19.21 -26.79
CA LYS A 391 -41.63 19.31 -25.40
C LYS A 391 -40.20 19.84 -25.36
N SER A 392 -39.81 20.50 -24.28
CA SER A 392 -38.40 20.83 -24.03
C SER A 392 -37.60 19.66 -23.48
N TYR A 393 -36.31 19.63 -23.77
CA TYR A 393 -35.28 18.94 -23.00
C TYR A 393 -34.08 19.87 -22.81
N PHE A 394 -33.22 19.60 -21.82
CA PHE A 394 -31.87 20.16 -21.75
C PHE A 394 -30.91 19.15 -22.36
N ASP A 395 -29.92 19.60 -23.13
CA ASP A 395 -28.90 18.70 -23.68
C ASP A 395 -28.19 17.90 -22.58
N TRP A 396 -27.44 16.88 -23.00
CA TRP A 396 -26.31 16.45 -22.18
C TRP A 396 -25.30 17.60 -22.07
N TRP A 397 -24.62 17.73 -20.94
CA TRP A 397 -23.44 18.60 -20.85
C TRP A 397 -22.39 18.10 -21.85
N GLY A 398 -21.77 18.99 -22.62
CA GLY A 398 -20.93 18.58 -23.76
C GLY A 398 -21.72 18.10 -25.00
N GLY A 399 -23.06 18.08 -24.98
CA GLY A 399 -23.89 17.49 -26.04
C GLY A 399 -24.37 18.47 -27.13
N GLY A 400 -24.71 19.71 -26.78
CA GLY A 400 -25.42 20.64 -27.67
C GLY A 400 -24.56 21.22 -28.79
N LEU A 401 -24.72 20.72 -30.03
CA LEU A 401 -24.05 21.20 -31.24
C LEU A 401 -25.04 21.67 -32.34
N GLN A 402 -26.27 21.99 -31.97
CA GLN A 402 -27.35 22.45 -32.86
C GLN A 402 -26.94 23.65 -33.74
N ASN A 403 -26.08 24.53 -33.21
CA ASN A 403 -25.59 25.72 -33.91
C ASN A 403 -24.22 25.53 -34.61
N ALA A 404 -23.56 24.37 -34.48
CA ALA A 404 -22.17 24.16 -34.90
C ALA A 404 -21.93 24.12 -36.44
N GLU A 405 -22.98 24.08 -37.25
CA GLU A 405 -22.90 24.35 -38.70
C GLU A 405 -23.11 25.83 -39.05
N LYS A 406 -23.98 26.53 -38.32
CA LYS A 406 -24.27 27.96 -38.53
C LYS A 406 -23.06 28.80 -38.12
N ASP A 407 -22.49 28.49 -36.96
CA ASP A 407 -21.35 29.18 -36.37
C ASP A 407 -20.24 28.12 -36.09
N PRO A 408 -19.53 27.65 -37.13
CA PRO A 408 -18.56 26.57 -36.98
C PRO A 408 -17.26 27.04 -36.31
N VAL A 409 -16.58 26.15 -35.57
CA VAL A 409 -15.23 26.41 -35.07
C VAL A 409 -14.25 26.41 -36.25
N ILE A 410 -13.50 27.50 -36.45
CA ILE A 410 -12.58 27.67 -37.59
C ILE A 410 -11.14 27.83 -37.09
N LEU A 411 -10.28 26.90 -37.48
CA LEU A 411 -8.87 26.88 -37.07
C LEU A 411 -7.93 27.31 -38.21
N SER A 412 -6.78 27.88 -37.83
CA SER A 412 -5.71 28.35 -38.73
C SER A 412 -4.98 27.26 -39.52
N VAL A 413 -5.28 25.99 -39.22
CA VAL A 413 -4.89 24.82 -40.02
C VAL A 413 -6.17 24.06 -40.37
N ALA A 414 -6.39 23.83 -41.66
CA ALA A 414 -7.55 23.10 -42.16
C ALA A 414 -7.52 21.61 -41.76
N ASP A 415 -8.69 20.95 -41.83
CA ASP A 415 -8.89 19.54 -41.50
C ASP A 415 -8.52 19.19 -40.04
N LYS A 416 -8.75 20.10 -39.07
CA LYS A 416 -8.32 19.93 -37.66
C LYS A 416 -9.41 19.86 -36.59
N VAL A 417 -10.66 20.15 -36.90
CA VAL A 417 -11.77 20.10 -35.93
C VAL A 417 -12.45 18.74 -35.98
N VAL A 418 -12.48 18.04 -34.84
CA VAL A 418 -13.34 16.87 -34.59
C VAL A 418 -14.43 17.31 -33.63
N TYR A 419 -15.70 17.07 -33.95
CA TYR A 419 -16.77 17.30 -32.97
C TYR A 419 -16.90 16.09 -32.04
N ALA A 420 -17.00 16.36 -30.73
CA ALA A 420 -16.90 15.39 -29.65
C ALA A 420 -18.12 15.40 -28.69
N PRO A 421 -19.37 15.35 -29.18
CA PRO A 421 -20.54 15.51 -28.33
C PRO A 421 -20.75 14.34 -27.35
N HIS A 422 -21.37 14.63 -26.21
CA HIS A 422 -21.76 13.63 -25.20
C HIS A 422 -23.19 13.11 -25.41
N TYR A 423 -23.43 11.82 -25.14
CA TYR A 423 -24.78 11.24 -25.12
C TYR A 423 -24.89 10.04 -24.16
N TYR A 424 -25.49 10.24 -22.99
CA TYR A 424 -25.58 9.22 -21.93
C TYR A 424 -26.90 8.44 -21.92
N ASN A 425 -26.97 7.44 -21.04
CA ASN A 425 -28.18 6.69 -20.73
C ASN A 425 -28.84 7.15 -19.40
N THR A 426 -29.97 6.52 -19.03
CA THR A 426 -30.73 6.83 -17.80
C THR A 426 -29.89 6.89 -16.52
N GLY A 427 -28.80 6.13 -16.42
CA GLY A 427 -27.96 6.08 -15.22
C GLY A 427 -27.46 7.46 -14.79
N VAL A 428 -27.21 8.34 -15.77
CA VAL A 428 -26.81 9.74 -15.55
C VAL A 428 -28.02 10.64 -15.31
N THR A 429 -29.08 10.57 -16.12
CA THR A 429 -30.37 11.23 -15.81
C THR A 429 -31.58 10.58 -16.54
N PRO A 430 -32.78 10.51 -15.94
CA PRO A 430 -33.99 9.98 -16.59
C PRO A 430 -34.59 10.94 -17.64
N ALA A 431 -33.90 11.14 -18.76
CA ALA A 431 -34.37 11.98 -19.85
C ALA A 431 -35.71 11.46 -20.43
N TRP A 432 -36.72 12.35 -20.51
CA TRP A 432 -38.10 11.93 -20.81
C TRP A 432 -38.28 11.23 -22.16
N TYR A 433 -37.42 11.51 -23.14
CA TYR A 433 -37.47 10.91 -24.47
C TYR A 433 -37.09 9.42 -24.48
N LEU A 434 -36.47 8.90 -23.42
CA LEU A 434 -36.21 7.46 -23.24
C LEU A 434 -37.46 6.67 -22.76
N TYR A 435 -38.57 7.36 -22.48
CA TYR A 435 -39.77 6.78 -21.86
C TYR A 435 -41.08 7.13 -22.58
N GLY A 436 -42.05 6.22 -22.52
CA GLY A 436 -43.41 6.43 -23.04
C GLY A 436 -44.32 7.26 -22.13
N GLY A 437 -43.86 7.54 -20.90
CA GLY A 437 -44.61 8.26 -19.87
C GLY A 437 -43.86 8.24 -18.54
N GLY A 438 -44.37 9.01 -17.58
CA GLY A 438 -43.82 9.17 -16.23
C GLY A 438 -43.99 10.61 -15.70
N THR A 439 -43.79 10.80 -14.40
CA THR A 439 -43.91 12.09 -13.72
C THR A 439 -42.62 12.39 -12.95
N VAL A 440 -41.94 13.48 -13.31
CA VAL A 440 -40.72 13.93 -12.62
C VAL A 440 -41.06 14.29 -11.17
N GLY A 441 -40.33 13.70 -10.23
CA GLY A 441 -40.43 13.94 -8.79
C GLY A 441 -39.24 14.72 -8.22
N ALA A 442 -39.05 14.64 -6.90
CA ALA A 442 -37.87 15.20 -6.25
C ALA A 442 -36.59 14.52 -6.74
N MET A 443 -35.48 15.27 -6.81
CA MET A 443 -34.18 14.77 -7.32
C MET A 443 -34.29 14.15 -8.73
N ASN A 444 -35.14 14.73 -9.59
CA ASN A 444 -35.37 14.35 -10.99
C ASN A 444 -35.74 12.88 -11.26
N VAL A 445 -36.16 12.09 -10.27
CA VAL A 445 -36.64 10.71 -10.50
C VAL A 445 -37.92 10.71 -11.35
N LEU A 446 -38.04 9.73 -12.24
CA LEU A 446 -39.21 9.60 -13.12
C LEU A 446 -40.19 8.58 -12.55
N ASN A 447 -41.12 9.04 -11.70
CA ASN A 447 -42.12 8.18 -11.06
C ASN A 447 -43.11 7.63 -12.09
N ASN A 448 -43.53 6.37 -11.93
CA ASN A 448 -44.45 5.69 -12.84
C ASN A 448 -43.98 5.72 -14.31
N TYR A 449 -42.67 5.55 -14.53
CA TYR A 449 -42.10 5.52 -15.88
C TYR A 449 -42.68 4.36 -16.70
N VAL A 450 -42.79 4.57 -18.01
CA VAL A 450 -43.18 3.53 -18.98
C VAL A 450 -42.00 3.26 -19.90
N GLU A 451 -41.40 2.07 -19.80
CA GLU A 451 -40.32 1.67 -20.71
C GLU A 451 -40.83 1.53 -22.15
N LEU A 452 -40.00 1.94 -23.11
CA LEU A 452 -40.32 1.86 -24.52
C LEU A 452 -40.01 0.48 -25.12
N PRO A 453 -40.80 -0.01 -26.09
CA PRO A 453 -40.41 -1.11 -26.96
C PRO A 453 -39.18 -0.73 -27.80
N ASP A 454 -38.33 -1.71 -28.11
CA ASP A 454 -37.03 -1.52 -28.80
C ASP A 454 -37.09 -0.58 -30.00
N ALA A 455 -38.04 -0.81 -30.92
CA ALA A 455 -38.17 0.01 -32.13
C ALA A 455 -38.50 1.49 -31.85
N GLN A 456 -39.24 1.78 -30.77
CA GLN A 456 -39.54 3.15 -30.36
C GLN A 456 -38.40 3.76 -29.54
N LEU A 457 -37.68 2.96 -28.73
CA LEU A 457 -36.50 3.44 -28.01
C LEU A 457 -35.36 3.78 -28.99
N LYS A 458 -35.08 2.92 -29.99
CA LYS A 458 -34.09 3.20 -31.05
C LYS A 458 -34.46 4.48 -31.82
N ALA A 459 -35.69 4.59 -32.32
CA ALA A 459 -36.16 5.77 -33.04
C ALA A 459 -36.10 7.06 -32.20
N ASN A 460 -36.41 6.99 -30.91
CA ASN A 460 -36.28 8.14 -30.01
C ASN A 460 -34.82 8.54 -29.80
N VAL A 461 -33.92 7.57 -29.56
CA VAL A 461 -32.47 7.82 -29.41
C VAL A 461 -31.89 8.40 -30.70
N GLU A 462 -32.19 7.84 -31.86
CA GLU A 462 -31.78 8.34 -33.17
C GLU A 462 -32.24 9.78 -33.40
N ALA A 463 -33.52 10.07 -33.14
CA ALA A 463 -34.10 11.38 -33.42
C ALA A 463 -33.56 12.49 -32.50
N THR A 464 -33.29 12.21 -31.22
CA THR A 464 -32.66 13.19 -30.32
C THR A 464 -31.15 13.32 -30.54
N LEU A 465 -30.47 12.22 -30.90
CA LEU A 465 -29.07 12.24 -31.32
C LEU A 465 -28.90 13.06 -32.61
N GLU A 466 -29.81 12.93 -33.58
CA GLU A 466 -29.82 13.75 -34.80
C GLU A 466 -30.04 15.23 -34.51
N ASP A 467 -31.03 15.56 -33.67
CA ASP A 467 -31.37 16.93 -33.26
C ASP A 467 -30.17 17.62 -32.57
N MET A 468 -29.50 16.94 -31.62
CA MET A 468 -28.35 17.49 -30.90
C MET A 468 -27.11 17.68 -31.80
N PHE A 469 -26.73 16.66 -32.60
CA PHE A 469 -25.45 16.67 -33.33
C PHE A 469 -25.33 15.72 -34.55
N GLY A 470 -26.18 14.69 -34.67
CA GLY A 470 -26.02 13.63 -35.68
C GLY A 470 -26.05 14.15 -37.12
N TYR A 471 -26.77 15.25 -37.36
CA TYR A 471 -26.82 15.95 -38.64
C TYR A 471 -25.43 16.37 -39.17
N LEU A 472 -24.47 16.68 -38.28
CA LEU A 472 -23.09 17.03 -38.64
C LEU A 472 -22.36 15.83 -39.26
N SER A 473 -22.57 14.64 -38.72
CA SER A 473 -21.96 13.42 -39.24
C SER A 473 -22.45 13.12 -40.65
N LEU A 474 -23.75 13.29 -40.92
CA LEU A 474 -24.33 13.01 -42.25
C LEU A 474 -23.72 13.90 -43.35
N LYS A 475 -23.32 15.13 -43.02
CA LYS A 475 -22.72 16.08 -43.96
C LYS A 475 -21.24 15.82 -44.27
N LYS A 476 -20.57 14.97 -43.47
CA LYS A 476 -19.16 14.53 -43.65
C LYS A 476 -18.12 15.65 -43.81
N GLY A 477 -18.44 16.89 -43.44
CA GLY A 477 -17.50 18.01 -43.43
C GLY A 477 -16.42 17.89 -42.34
N TYR A 478 -16.80 17.33 -41.18
CA TYR A 478 -15.94 17.07 -40.03
C TYR A 478 -16.13 15.63 -39.57
N ALA A 479 -15.10 15.02 -38.99
CA ALA A 479 -15.28 13.82 -38.18
C ALA A 479 -16.10 14.16 -36.93
N VAL A 480 -17.08 13.31 -36.63
CA VAL A 480 -17.83 13.32 -35.37
C VAL A 480 -17.47 12.04 -34.62
N VAL A 481 -17.09 12.18 -33.36
CA VAL A 481 -16.76 11.09 -32.43
C VAL A 481 -17.61 11.31 -31.19
N MET A 482 -18.21 10.28 -30.61
CA MET A 482 -18.92 10.45 -29.34
C MET A 482 -17.90 10.72 -28.22
N GLY A 483 -17.91 11.92 -27.63
CA GLY A 483 -16.94 12.38 -26.63
C GLY A 483 -17.03 11.57 -25.34
N GLU A 484 -18.25 11.39 -24.84
CA GLU A 484 -18.62 10.40 -23.84
C GLU A 484 -20.00 9.80 -24.12
N PHE A 485 -20.17 8.52 -23.80
CA PHE A 485 -21.47 7.85 -23.84
C PHE A 485 -21.53 6.63 -22.93
N ALA A 486 -22.70 6.00 -22.90
CA ALA A 486 -23.10 4.91 -22.02
C ALA A 486 -23.35 5.40 -20.58
N GLY A 487 -22.60 4.85 -19.62
CA GLY A 487 -22.92 4.84 -18.20
C GLY A 487 -23.25 3.42 -17.71
N LEU A 488 -24.08 3.31 -16.67
CA LEU A 488 -24.53 2.03 -16.09
C LEU A 488 -25.13 1.09 -17.17
N TYR A 489 -24.76 -0.20 -17.19
CA TYR A 489 -25.05 -1.09 -18.33
C TYR A 489 -25.40 -2.53 -17.92
N ALA A 490 -24.49 -3.23 -17.24
CA ALA A 490 -24.70 -4.61 -16.76
C ALA A 490 -25.47 -4.66 -15.45
N LYS A 491 -25.41 -3.61 -14.63
CA LYS A 491 -26.09 -3.51 -13.32
C LYS A 491 -27.51 -2.94 -13.43
N ASP A 492 -28.07 -2.84 -14.65
CA ASP A 492 -29.40 -2.25 -14.94
C ASP A 492 -30.55 -3.02 -14.27
N LYS A 493 -31.47 -2.30 -13.64
CA LYS A 493 -32.62 -2.84 -12.89
C LYS A 493 -33.98 -2.48 -13.51
N HIS A 494 -34.00 -1.84 -14.67
CA HIS A 494 -35.25 -1.64 -15.38
C HIS A 494 -35.80 -2.99 -15.89
N PRO A 495 -37.10 -3.29 -15.74
CA PRO A 495 -37.71 -4.55 -16.20
C PRO A 495 -37.42 -4.95 -17.65
N MET A 496 -37.29 -3.99 -18.58
CA MET A 496 -36.92 -4.22 -19.99
C MET A 496 -35.47 -3.81 -20.30
N MET A 497 -34.64 -3.48 -19.30
CA MET A 497 -33.24 -3.05 -19.46
C MET A 497 -33.08 -1.77 -20.31
N THR A 498 -33.90 -0.73 -20.08
CA THR A 498 -33.83 0.54 -20.83
C THR A 498 -32.47 1.24 -20.77
N THR A 499 -31.74 1.18 -19.65
CA THR A 499 -30.41 1.82 -19.51
C THR A 499 -29.40 1.15 -20.46
N LYS A 500 -29.36 -0.19 -20.42
CA LYS A 500 -28.55 -1.02 -21.32
C LYS A 500 -28.93 -0.80 -22.79
N ARG A 501 -30.23 -0.90 -23.12
CA ARG A 501 -30.76 -0.75 -24.49
C ARG A 501 -30.50 0.64 -25.08
N THR A 502 -30.56 1.69 -24.28
CA THR A 502 -30.22 3.05 -24.74
C THR A 502 -28.77 3.11 -25.22
N THR A 503 -27.85 2.48 -24.49
CA THR A 503 -26.44 2.36 -24.89
C THR A 503 -26.27 1.51 -26.16
N ASP A 504 -26.97 0.38 -26.25
CA ASP A 504 -26.99 -0.48 -27.44
C ASP A 504 -27.43 0.31 -28.69
N PHE A 505 -28.53 1.06 -28.60
CA PHE A 505 -29.06 1.86 -29.71
C PHE A 505 -28.22 3.11 -30.00
N THR A 506 -27.50 3.66 -29.02
CA THR A 506 -26.52 4.74 -29.26
C THR A 506 -25.35 4.21 -30.11
N ILE A 507 -24.87 2.99 -29.87
CA ILE A 507 -23.82 2.37 -30.71
C ILE A 507 -24.34 2.09 -32.12
N GLU A 508 -25.57 1.59 -32.26
CA GLU A 508 -26.18 1.35 -33.56
C GLU A 508 -26.38 2.68 -34.32
N ALA A 509 -26.85 3.75 -33.66
CA ALA A 509 -26.94 5.08 -34.26
C ALA A 509 -25.56 5.65 -34.68
N MET A 510 -24.50 5.47 -33.89
CA MET A 510 -23.15 5.90 -34.32
C MET A 510 -22.70 5.20 -35.61
N LEU A 511 -23.07 3.93 -35.81
CA LEU A 511 -22.79 3.17 -37.03
C LEU A 511 -23.68 3.63 -38.19
N ASP A 512 -24.99 3.76 -37.97
CA ASP A 512 -25.99 4.14 -38.98
C ASP A 512 -25.75 5.57 -39.51
N TYR A 513 -25.34 6.51 -38.65
CA TYR A 513 -24.94 7.88 -39.03
C TYR A 513 -23.49 7.94 -39.55
N GLY A 514 -22.76 6.82 -39.54
CA GLY A 514 -21.39 6.69 -40.03
C GLY A 514 -20.38 7.61 -39.33
N MET A 515 -20.45 7.68 -38.00
CA MET A 515 -19.54 8.46 -37.18
C MET A 515 -18.13 7.85 -37.16
N ALA A 516 -17.13 8.64 -36.77
CA ALA A 516 -15.73 8.22 -36.72
C ALA A 516 -15.38 7.39 -35.47
N GLY A 517 -16.31 7.19 -34.54
CA GLY A 517 -16.13 6.35 -33.35
C GLY A 517 -16.75 6.96 -32.09
N GLY A 518 -16.29 6.52 -30.91
CA GLY A 518 -16.67 7.11 -29.63
C GLY A 518 -15.82 6.63 -28.45
N TYR A 519 -15.86 7.35 -27.33
CA TYR A 519 -15.28 6.94 -26.05
C TYR A 519 -16.37 6.61 -25.04
N MET A 520 -16.40 5.37 -24.54
CA MET A 520 -17.35 4.96 -23.49
C MET A 520 -16.87 5.45 -22.11
N TRP A 521 -17.81 5.87 -21.25
CA TRP A 521 -17.59 6.15 -19.83
C TRP A 521 -17.98 4.93 -18.97
N SER A 522 -17.07 4.30 -18.23
CA SER A 522 -15.59 4.43 -18.27
C SER A 522 -14.88 3.10 -18.03
N LEU A 523 -13.54 3.09 -18.07
CA LEU A 523 -12.72 1.94 -17.66
C LEU A 523 -12.89 1.62 -16.16
N ASN A 524 -13.04 2.66 -15.35
CA ASN A 524 -12.95 2.65 -13.90
C ASN A 524 -14.21 2.01 -13.26
N PRO A 525 -14.11 0.97 -12.41
CA PRO A 525 -15.25 0.44 -11.66
C PRO A 525 -15.94 1.49 -10.78
N GLU A 526 -15.20 2.51 -10.33
CA GLU A 526 -15.67 3.59 -9.46
C GLU A 526 -16.54 4.64 -10.19
N SER A 527 -16.74 4.54 -11.51
CA SER A 527 -17.66 5.41 -12.27
C SER A 527 -19.07 5.38 -11.66
N ALA A 528 -19.54 6.54 -11.18
CA ALA A 528 -20.76 6.65 -10.37
C ALA A 528 -21.96 7.22 -11.14
N TYR A 529 -23.13 6.65 -10.84
CA TYR A 529 -24.43 6.94 -11.47
C TYR A 529 -25.52 7.13 -10.42
N GLN A 530 -26.54 7.91 -10.75
CA GLN A 530 -27.52 8.43 -9.79
C GLN A 530 -28.87 7.70 -9.86
N TYR A 531 -29.22 7.01 -10.95
CA TYR A 531 -30.56 6.43 -11.15
C TYR A 531 -30.50 4.96 -11.55
N ASN A 532 -31.12 4.06 -10.77
CA ASN A 532 -31.22 2.64 -11.12
C ASN A 532 -32.35 1.90 -10.36
N PRO A 533 -33.56 1.75 -10.93
CA PRO A 533 -34.03 2.31 -12.21
C PRO A 533 -34.46 3.80 -12.08
N ALA A 534 -35.10 4.34 -13.12
CA ALA A 534 -35.42 5.77 -13.27
C ALA A 534 -36.23 6.43 -12.14
N ASP A 535 -37.03 5.66 -11.39
CA ASP A 535 -37.78 6.12 -10.22
C ASP A 535 -36.93 6.17 -8.93
N LYS A 536 -35.69 5.67 -8.97
CA LYS A 536 -34.87 5.44 -7.79
C LYS A 536 -33.49 6.11 -7.85
N TYR A 537 -33.46 7.35 -7.35
CA TYR A 537 -32.23 8.06 -7.00
C TYR A 537 -31.37 7.25 -6.00
N GLY A 538 -30.06 7.35 -6.11
CA GLY A 538 -29.10 6.66 -5.25
C GLY A 538 -27.66 6.89 -5.70
N HIS A 539 -26.79 5.93 -5.36
CA HIS A 539 -25.40 5.90 -5.82
C HIS A 539 -25.08 4.47 -6.28
N TYR A 540 -24.71 4.33 -7.55
CA TYR A 540 -24.47 3.05 -8.20
C TYR A 540 -23.17 3.13 -9.01
N THR A 541 -22.27 2.17 -8.87
CA THR A 541 -20.94 2.19 -9.52
C THR A 541 -20.82 1.13 -10.60
N GLU A 542 -20.34 1.49 -11.80
CA GLU A 542 -20.05 0.55 -12.89
C GLU A 542 -19.02 1.09 -13.91
N GLY A 543 -18.03 0.27 -14.24
CA GLY A 543 -17.13 0.47 -15.37
C GLY A 543 -16.89 -0.81 -16.17
N LEU A 544 -15.94 -0.74 -17.11
CA LEU A 544 -15.51 -1.88 -17.93
C LEU A 544 -14.70 -2.93 -17.14
N LEU A 545 -14.07 -2.53 -16.04
CA LEU A 545 -13.51 -3.42 -15.03
C LEU A 545 -14.43 -3.48 -13.80
N GLU A 546 -14.33 -4.56 -13.04
CA GLU A 546 -14.90 -4.70 -11.70
C GLU A 546 -13.92 -4.15 -10.64
N ASP A 547 -14.41 -3.99 -9.40
CA ASP A 547 -13.70 -3.35 -8.27
C ASP A 547 -12.29 -3.92 -7.93
N ASP A 548 -11.94 -5.12 -8.43
CA ASP A 548 -10.60 -5.70 -8.26
C ASP A 548 -9.57 -5.18 -9.28
N TRP A 549 -9.97 -4.40 -10.30
CA TRP A 549 -9.15 -3.95 -11.44
C TRP A 549 -8.44 -5.09 -12.21
N LEU A 550 -8.87 -6.33 -12.00
CA LEU A 550 -8.27 -7.56 -12.57
C LEU A 550 -9.32 -8.47 -13.23
N SER A 551 -10.60 -8.18 -13.06
CA SER A 551 -11.73 -8.90 -13.64
C SER A 551 -12.53 -7.92 -14.52
N PRO A 552 -12.71 -8.19 -15.82
CA PRO A 552 -13.53 -7.32 -16.66
C PRO A 552 -15.02 -7.59 -16.44
N ASN A 553 -15.81 -6.51 -16.48
CA ASN A 553 -17.26 -6.55 -16.55
C ASN A 553 -17.66 -7.11 -17.92
N LYS A 554 -17.86 -8.43 -17.98
CA LYS A 554 -18.01 -9.17 -19.25
C LYS A 554 -19.23 -8.72 -20.05
N VAL A 555 -20.33 -8.39 -19.37
CA VAL A 555 -21.56 -7.96 -20.03
C VAL A 555 -21.37 -6.59 -20.69
N PHE A 556 -20.70 -5.64 -20.01
CA PHE A 556 -20.39 -4.33 -20.60
C PHE A 556 -19.34 -4.45 -21.72
N LEU A 557 -18.33 -5.32 -21.55
CA LEU A 557 -17.32 -5.62 -22.57
C LEU A 557 -17.92 -6.25 -23.84
N GLU A 558 -18.85 -7.19 -23.69
CA GLU A 558 -19.64 -7.78 -24.78
C GLU A 558 -20.53 -6.74 -25.47
N GLY A 559 -21.09 -5.79 -24.71
CA GLY A 559 -21.79 -4.63 -25.27
C GLY A 559 -20.88 -3.76 -26.14
N MET A 560 -19.70 -3.40 -25.64
CA MET A 560 -18.72 -2.59 -26.37
C MET A 560 -18.10 -3.33 -27.56
N ALA A 561 -18.15 -4.66 -27.60
CA ALA A 561 -17.73 -5.44 -28.77
C ALA A 561 -18.58 -5.15 -30.03
N LYS A 562 -19.78 -4.58 -29.91
CA LYS A 562 -20.54 -4.05 -31.07
C LYS A 562 -19.75 -3.02 -31.89
N MET A 563 -18.92 -2.20 -31.22
CA MET A 563 -18.07 -1.19 -31.86
C MET A 563 -16.98 -1.79 -32.75
N ASP A 564 -16.71 -3.10 -32.65
CA ASP A 564 -15.79 -3.80 -33.58
C ASP A 564 -16.25 -3.71 -35.04
N SER A 565 -17.52 -3.33 -35.27
CA SER A 565 -18.15 -3.13 -36.58
C SER A 565 -17.78 -1.80 -37.26
N PHE A 566 -17.11 -0.85 -36.58
CA PHE A 566 -16.79 0.44 -37.17
C PHE A 566 -15.88 0.30 -38.41
N PRO A 567 -16.24 0.89 -39.57
CA PRO A 567 -15.40 0.83 -40.76
C PRO A 567 -14.07 1.54 -40.50
N ASN A 568 -12.96 0.84 -40.77
CA ASN A 568 -11.59 1.27 -40.46
C ASN A 568 -11.21 1.28 -38.96
N LEU A 569 -11.92 0.57 -38.08
CA LEU A 569 -11.36 0.29 -36.74
C LEU A 569 -10.05 -0.52 -36.88
N ARG A 570 -8.95 0.05 -36.40
CA ARG A 570 -7.59 -0.50 -36.49
C ARG A 570 -6.68 0.16 -35.46
N ALA A 571 -5.54 -0.45 -35.11
CA ALA A 571 -4.47 0.24 -34.40
C ALA A 571 -3.96 1.44 -35.23
N PHE A 572 -3.57 2.53 -34.57
CA PHE A 572 -3.02 3.69 -35.26
C PHE A 572 -1.67 3.35 -35.94
N PRO A 573 -1.38 3.92 -37.13
CA PRO A 573 -0.20 3.54 -37.89
C PRO A 573 1.07 4.19 -37.33
N CYS A 574 1.99 3.35 -36.84
CA CYS A 574 3.39 3.72 -36.73
C CYS A 574 3.99 3.78 -38.14
N PHE A 575 4.32 4.98 -38.62
CA PHE A 575 5.13 5.16 -39.83
C PHE A 575 6.61 5.23 -39.40
N PRO A 576 7.54 4.45 -39.99
CA PRO A 576 8.93 4.43 -39.55
C PRO A 576 9.68 5.73 -39.90
N GLU A 577 10.62 6.15 -39.06
CA GLU A 577 11.50 7.30 -39.35
C GLU A 577 12.54 6.98 -40.45
N GLU A 578 12.76 7.93 -41.38
CA GLU A 578 13.84 7.83 -42.36
C GLU A 578 15.21 8.08 -41.72
N VAL A 579 16.03 7.04 -41.60
CA VAL A 579 17.40 7.15 -41.12
C VAL A 579 18.28 7.77 -42.21
N ALA A 580 18.69 9.03 -42.01
CA ALA A 580 19.55 9.75 -42.95
C ALA A 580 20.90 9.03 -43.14
N SER A 581 21.21 8.62 -44.37
CA SER A 581 22.44 7.88 -44.69
C SER A 581 23.66 8.81 -44.72
N ALA A 582 24.36 8.90 -43.58
CA ALA A 582 25.65 9.57 -43.51
C ALA A 582 26.69 8.83 -44.38
N MET A 583 27.08 9.44 -45.50
CA MET A 583 28.22 8.99 -46.30
C MET A 583 29.53 9.32 -45.58
N ASP A 584 30.09 8.37 -44.84
CA ASP A 584 31.51 8.44 -44.45
C ASP A 584 32.39 8.10 -45.67
N THR A 585 33.34 8.98 -45.97
CA THR A 585 34.25 8.87 -47.12
C THR A 585 35.69 9.18 -46.73
N SER A 586 36.25 8.32 -45.86
CA SER A 586 37.70 8.21 -45.66
C SER A 586 38.18 6.77 -45.93
N GLN A 587 39.40 6.61 -46.46
CA GLN A 587 39.81 5.37 -47.14
C GLN A 587 41.10 4.74 -46.59
N VAL A 588 41.12 3.41 -46.61
CA VAL A 588 42.30 2.52 -46.73
C VAL A 588 43.32 2.49 -45.56
N THR A 589 43.33 1.34 -44.87
CA THR A 589 44.55 0.50 -44.85
C THR A 589 44.24 -0.97 -45.11
N LEU A 590 45.14 -1.57 -45.91
CA LEU A 590 45.43 -2.97 -46.24
C LEU A 590 45.25 -4.00 -45.07
N SER A 591 45.02 -5.30 -45.28
CA SER A 591 44.74 -6.08 -46.51
C SER A 591 44.37 -7.56 -46.24
N GLN A 592 43.43 -8.09 -47.03
CA GLN A 592 43.31 -9.47 -47.55
C GLN A 592 43.59 -10.72 -46.67
N ALA A 593 42.56 -11.58 -46.54
CA ALA A 593 42.74 -13.04 -46.47
C ALA A 593 41.54 -13.82 -47.08
N MET A 594 41.63 -14.12 -48.39
CA MET A 594 41.04 -15.24 -49.14
C MET A 594 39.50 -15.38 -49.34
N ARG A 595 39.16 -15.71 -50.60
CA ARG A 595 37.87 -16.19 -51.17
C ARG A 595 37.62 -17.67 -50.74
N ALA A 596 36.51 -18.36 -51.01
CA ALA A 596 35.31 -18.19 -51.87
C ALA A 596 34.15 -19.05 -51.25
N SER A 597 32.96 -19.32 -51.84
CA SER A 597 32.33 -19.06 -53.15
C SER A 597 30.78 -19.21 -53.06
N GLU A 598 30.05 -18.48 -53.91
CA GLU A 598 28.63 -18.68 -54.28
C GLU A 598 28.40 -19.99 -55.11
N PRO A 599 27.16 -20.42 -55.52
CA PRO A 599 25.93 -19.62 -55.76
C PRO A 599 24.51 -20.22 -55.48
N ALA A 600 23.51 -19.32 -55.40
CA ALA A 600 22.13 -19.44 -55.95
C ALA A 600 21.16 -20.56 -55.46
N LEU A 601 19.84 -20.58 -55.73
CA LEU A 601 18.95 -19.85 -56.68
C LEU A 601 17.63 -19.33 -56.04
N SER A 602 16.92 -18.52 -56.84
CA SER A 602 15.57 -17.93 -56.75
C SER A 602 14.40 -18.90 -56.38
N LEU A 603 13.21 -18.43 -55.99
CA LEU A 603 12.16 -17.84 -56.87
C LEU A 603 10.98 -17.16 -56.12
N SER A 604 10.09 -16.51 -56.87
CA SER A 604 8.98 -15.64 -56.41
C SER A 604 7.60 -16.03 -56.98
N SER A 605 6.51 -15.40 -56.48
CA SER A 605 5.08 -15.49 -56.92
C SER A 605 4.39 -16.85 -56.75
N TYR A 606 3.10 -17.00 -56.40
CA TYR A 606 1.84 -16.35 -56.86
C TYR A 606 0.71 -16.45 -55.77
N PRO A 607 -0.60 -16.11 -55.99
CA PRO A 607 -1.58 -15.82 -54.94
C PRO A 607 -2.78 -16.81 -54.87
N GLY A 608 -3.75 -16.55 -53.99
CA GLY A 608 -5.09 -17.20 -53.99
C GLY A 608 -6.14 -16.40 -54.79
N PRO A 609 -7.47 -16.48 -54.50
CA PRO A 609 -8.20 -17.45 -53.65
C PRO A 609 -9.52 -18.00 -54.28
N ARG A 610 -10.23 -18.92 -53.59
CA ARG A 610 -11.68 -19.31 -53.71
C ARG A 610 -11.98 -20.53 -52.79
N ALA A 611 -13.22 -20.94 -52.47
CA ALA A 611 -14.47 -20.27 -52.04
C ALA A 611 -15.52 -21.37 -51.67
N ASP A 612 -16.50 -21.05 -50.79
CA ASP A 612 -17.79 -21.76 -50.55
C ASP A 612 -17.79 -23.23 -50.00
N SER A 613 -18.80 -23.74 -49.25
CA SER A 613 -19.82 -23.13 -48.35
C SER A 613 -20.52 -24.21 -47.46
N ALA A 614 -21.08 -23.78 -46.31
CA ALA A 614 -22.19 -24.33 -45.48
C ALA A 614 -22.48 -25.86 -45.28
N TRP A 615 -22.85 -26.28 -44.04
CA TRP A 615 -24.22 -26.69 -43.63
C TRP A 615 -24.33 -27.14 -42.14
N ARG A 616 -25.51 -27.58 -41.66
CA ARG A 616 -25.96 -27.59 -40.23
C ARG A 616 -26.05 -28.97 -39.53
N ILE A 617 -26.22 -28.94 -38.20
CA ILE A 617 -26.41 -30.04 -37.24
C ILE A 617 -27.90 -30.38 -37.01
N SER A 618 -28.27 -31.61 -36.63
CA SER A 618 -29.60 -31.95 -36.06
C SER A 618 -29.65 -33.15 -35.07
N ALA A 619 -29.82 -32.84 -33.77
CA ALA A 619 -30.65 -33.48 -32.72
C ALA A 619 -30.55 -34.99 -32.27
N LEU A 620 -30.20 -35.16 -30.97
CA LEU A 620 -30.88 -35.96 -29.90
C LEU A 620 -30.94 -37.52 -29.94
N PRO A 621 -31.31 -38.25 -28.84
CA PRO A 621 -31.56 -37.88 -27.42
C PRO A 621 -30.81 -38.73 -26.35
N THR A 622 -31.05 -38.46 -25.05
CA THR A 622 -30.66 -39.28 -23.86
C THR A 622 -31.82 -40.16 -23.33
N PRO A 623 -31.57 -41.16 -22.44
CA PRO A 623 -31.90 -40.96 -21.02
C PRO A 623 -30.99 -41.69 -19.98
N ASN A 624 -31.23 -41.41 -18.68
CA ASN A 624 -30.51 -41.91 -17.48
C ASN A 624 -31.17 -43.18 -16.88
N PRO A 625 -30.52 -43.97 -15.98
CA PRO A 625 -30.95 -43.91 -14.56
C PRO A 625 -29.92 -44.26 -13.43
N LEU A 626 -30.10 -43.59 -12.28
CA LEU A 626 -30.00 -44.05 -10.87
C LEU A 626 -28.68 -44.55 -10.20
N ALA A 627 -28.07 -43.63 -9.43
CA ALA A 627 -27.80 -43.69 -7.96
C ALA A 627 -27.05 -44.87 -7.26
N ALA A 628 -25.94 -44.56 -6.55
CA ALA A 628 -25.69 -44.86 -5.11
C ALA A 628 -24.29 -44.40 -4.59
N GLY A 629 -24.19 -44.04 -3.30
CA GLY A 629 -22.94 -43.90 -2.49
C GLY A 629 -22.13 -42.60 -2.68
N ARG A 630 -21.99 -41.67 -1.71
CA ARG A 630 -21.32 -41.68 -0.38
C ARG A 630 -19.79 -41.50 -0.37
N SER A 631 -19.38 -40.28 0.00
CA SER A 631 -18.27 -39.91 0.92
C SER A 631 -16.92 -40.65 0.87
N SER A 632 -15.82 -39.94 0.61
CA SER A 632 -14.91 -39.40 1.67
C SER A 632 -13.58 -38.86 1.12
N GLU A 633 -13.23 -37.63 1.50
CA GLU A 633 -11.83 -37.19 1.73
C GLU A 633 -11.34 -37.75 3.10
N PRO A 634 -10.03 -37.73 3.49
CA PRO A 634 -8.95 -36.88 2.98
C PRO A 634 -7.54 -37.53 2.86
N ALA A 635 -6.52 -36.66 2.68
CA ALA A 635 -5.18 -36.70 3.31
C ALA A 635 -3.98 -37.40 2.63
N PHE A 636 -2.88 -36.62 2.47
CA PHE A 636 -1.43 -36.94 2.52
C PHE A 636 -0.89 -38.17 1.74
N GLY A 637 0.20 -38.12 0.96
CA GLY A 637 1.21 -37.09 0.68
C GLY A 637 2.64 -37.71 0.64
N THR A 638 3.46 -37.37 -0.38
CA THR A 638 4.91 -37.73 -0.54
C THR A 638 5.25 -39.24 -0.76
N TYR A 639 6.36 -39.69 -1.39
CA TYR A 639 7.39 -39.09 -2.28
C TYR A 639 8.11 -40.23 -3.09
N TYR A 640 8.79 -39.88 -4.20
CA TYR A 640 9.95 -40.56 -4.83
C TYR A 640 9.91 -42.01 -5.42
N SER A 641 9.93 -42.05 -6.76
CA SER A 641 11.00 -42.65 -7.60
C SER A 641 11.03 -44.15 -8.01
N ASN A 642 11.32 -44.34 -9.30
CA ASN A 642 12.23 -45.33 -9.95
C ASN A 642 11.98 -46.85 -9.83
N ASN A 643 11.90 -47.53 -10.99
CA ASN A 643 12.99 -48.32 -11.61
C ASN A 643 12.55 -48.83 -13.01
N ALA A 644 13.40 -48.77 -14.06
CA ALA A 644 14.24 -49.87 -14.61
C ALA A 644 13.44 -51.03 -15.25
N GLU A 645 13.86 -51.73 -16.31
CA GLU A 645 15.10 -51.77 -17.10
C GLU A 645 14.80 -52.39 -18.51
N PRO A 646 15.66 -52.27 -19.53
CA PRO A 646 16.20 -53.48 -20.19
C PRO A 646 17.60 -53.29 -20.86
N PRO A 647 18.21 -54.29 -21.53
CA PRO A 647 17.95 -55.75 -21.54
C PRO A 647 19.20 -56.64 -21.26
N SER A 648 19.00 -57.96 -21.15
CA SER A 648 20.04 -58.98 -21.44
C SER A 648 19.40 -60.23 -22.07
N PRO A 649 19.95 -60.82 -23.16
CA PRO A 649 19.37 -61.98 -23.85
C PRO A 649 20.14 -63.31 -23.68
N LYS A 650 19.54 -64.40 -24.18
CA LYS A 650 20.07 -65.78 -24.39
C LYS A 650 20.06 -66.69 -23.13
N GLU A 651 19.78 -68.00 -23.23
CA GLU A 651 19.39 -68.86 -24.37
C GLU A 651 18.50 -70.05 -23.88
N PRO A 652 17.89 -70.87 -24.76
CA PRO A 652 16.77 -71.74 -24.41
C PRO A 652 17.18 -73.18 -24.01
N GLN A 653 16.23 -73.92 -23.43
CA GLN A 653 15.93 -75.29 -23.87
C GLN A 653 14.61 -75.83 -23.29
N MET A 654 13.82 -76.52 -24.14
CA MET A 654 12.87 -77.55 -23.73
C MET A 654 12.76 -78.61 -24.84
N MET A 655 13.28 -79.81 -24.56
CA MET A 655 13.02 -81.04 -25.31
C MET A 655 12.66 -82.14 -24.29
N ARG A 656 11.98 -83.19 -24.74
CA ARG A 656 11.07 -83.96 -23.88
C ARG A 656 11.68 -85.18 -23.16
N LEU A 657 11.23 -85.36 -21.92
CA LEU A 657 10.80 -86.61 -21.27
C LEU A 657 11.79 -87.59 -20.61
N ILE A 658 11.22 -88.26 -19.58
CA ILE A 658 11.62 -89.49 -18.87
C ILE A 658 12.64 -89.32 -17.72
N ALA A 659 12.50 -90.17 -16.69
CA ALA A 659 12.92 -89.91 -15.31
C ALA A 659 13.76 -91.05 -14.69
N LYS A 660 14.55 -90.73 -13.66
CA LYS A 660 14.82 -91.64 -12.52
C LYS A 660 15.28 -90.89 -11.25
N LYS A 661 15.74 -91.64 -10.24
CA LYS A 661 15.87 -91.23 -8.82
C LYS A 661 17.22 -91.68 -8.23
N ALA A 662 17.88 -90.76 -7.51
CA ALA A 662 18.95 -90.93 -6.50
C ALA A 662 20.36 -91.42 -6.90
N GLY A 663 21.35 -90.93 -6.13
CA GLY A 663 22.77 -91.34 -6.05
C GLY A 663 23.75 -90.62 -6.99
N ASP A 664 25.01 -90.31 -6.63
CA ASP A 664 25.66 -90.26 -5.30
C ASP A 664 26.96 -89.40 -5.34
N ASP A 665 27.44 -89.00 -4.15
CA ASP A 665 28.80 -88.55 -3.76
C ASP A 665 29.50 -87.32 -4.41
N ALA A 666 30.46 -86.77 -3.65
CA ALA A 666 31.04 -85.44 -3.86
C ALA A 666 32.57 -85.42 -3.94
N ALA A 667 33.11 -84.54 -4.80
CA ALA A 667 34.56 -84.30 -4.96
C ALA A 667 34.94 -82.85 -4.58
N GLN A 668 35.99 -82.69 -3.77
CA GLN A 668 36.48 -81.37 -3.35
C GLN A 668 37.34 -80.70 -4.43
N TYR A 669 36.99 -79.47 -4.83
CA TYR A 669 37.80 -78.65 -5.74
C TYR A 669 38.41 -77.43 -5.02
N ARG A 670 39.75 -77.31 -5.05
CA ARG A 670 40.48 -76.19 -4.40
C ARG A 670 40.57 -74.97 -5.32
N GLY A 671 39.56 -74.09 -5.27
CA GLY A 671 39.60 -72.79 -5.93
C GLY A 671 40.48 -71.75 -5.20
N GLN A 672 41.35 -71.06 -5.93
CA GLN A 672 42.13 -69.93 -5.38
C GLN A 672 41.28 -68.66 -5.26
N TYR A 673 41.25 -68.02 -4.09
CA TYR A 673 40.58 -66.73 -3.88
C TYR A 673 41.31 -65.58 -4.58
N ARG A 674 41.05 -65.35 -5.86
CA ARG A 674 41.38 -64.09 -6.55
C ARG A 674 40.52 -62.94 -5.99
N ARG A 675 40.98 -62.32 -4.91
CA ARG A 675 40.45 -61.03 -4.43
C ARG A 675 40.76 -59.95 -5.48
N TRP A 676 39.77 -59.61 -6.32
CA TRP A 676 39.89 -58.56 -7.33
C TRP A 676 40.02 -57.18 -6.65
N PRO A 677 41.10 -56.41 -6.90
CA PRO A 677 41.20 -55.02 -6.46
C PRO A 677 40.09 -54.14 -7.05
N GLY A 678 39.57 -54.53 -8.22
CA GLY A 678 38.51 -53.82 -8.93
C GLY A 678 37.22 -53.62 -8.13
N ILE A 679 36.77 -54.60 -7.34
CA ILE A 679 35.52 -54.46 -6.56
C ILE A 679 35.70 -53.43 -5.44
N LEU A 680 36.85 -53.46 -4.75
CA LEU A 680 37.17 -52.47 -3.71
C LEU A 680 37.31 -51.06 -4.30
N LEU A 681 37.97 -50.95 -5.46
CA LEU A 681 38.10 -49.68 -6.19
C LEU A 681 36.73 -49.16 -6.64
N LEU A 682 35.84 -50.02 -7.14
CA LEU A 682 34.51 -49.64 -7.61
C LEU A 682 33.62 -49.19 -6.45
N LEU A 683 33.69 -49.85 -5.29
CA LEU A 683 33.04 -49.38 -4.05
C LEU A 683 33.59 -48.03 -3.57
N VAL A 684 34.91 -47.79 -3.66
CA VAL A 684 35.52 -46.50 -3.33
C VAL A 684 35.11 -45.40 -4.30
N VAL A 685 35.04 -45.69 -5.61
CA VAL A 685 34.58 -44.73 -6.64
C VAL A 685 33.09 -44.43 -6.47
N PHE A 686 32.25 -45.43 -6.23
CA PHE A 686 30.80 -45.23 -6.06
C PHE A 686 30.48 -44.52 -4.74
N GLY A 687 31.11 -44.91 -3.63
CA GLY A 687 31.00 -44.22 -2.34
C GLY A 687 31.56 -42.80 -2.38
N GLY A 688 32.66 -42.57 -3.10
CA GLY A 688 33.21 -41.24 -3.35
C GLY A 688 32.27 -40.37 -4.19
N ALA A 689 31.67 -40.91 -5.25
CA ALA A 689 30.68 -40.22 -6.08
C ALA A 689 29.43 -39.84 -5.26
N VAL A 690 28.87 -40.77 -4.48
CA VAL A 690 27.75 -40.49 -3.57
C VAL A 690 28.13 -39.41 -2.55
N MET A 691 29.29 -39.52 -1.89
CA MET A 691 29.73 -38.51 -0.91
C MET A 691 29.92 -37.12 -1.55
N LEU A 692 30.47 -37.04 -2.77
CA LEU A 692 30.62 -35.79 -3.50
C LEU A 692 29.27 -35.19 -3.92
N ILE A 693 28.33 -36.02 -4.40
CA ILE A 693 26.96 -35.60 -4.76
C ILE A 693 26.25 -35.08 -3.51
N THR A 694 26.25 -35.82 -2.40
CA THR A 694 25.64 -35.40 -1.14
C THR A 694 26.28 -34.13 -0.59
N LYS A 695 27.62 -34.03 -0.60
CA LYS A 695 28.34 -32.83 -0.14
C LYS A 695 28.04 -31.60 -1.01
N ASN A 696 27.92 -31.78 -2.33
CA ASN A 696 27.58 -30.68 -3.23
C ASN A 696 26.10 -30.28 -3.15
N ALA A 697 25.19 -31.24 -2.94
CA ALA A 697 23.78 -30.96 -2.68
C ALA A 697 23.57 -30.18 -1.38
N ILE A 698 24.26 -30.59 -0.29
CA ILE A 698 24.29 -29.85 0.98
C ILE A 698 24.84 -28.44 0.76
N ARG A 699 26.01 -28.30 0.12
CA ARG A 699 26.61 -26.99 -0.17
C ARG A 699 25.68 -26.08 -1.01
N THR A 700 24.98 -26.63 -1.99
CA THR A 700 24.04 -25.87 -2.83
C THR A 700 22.80 -25.45 -2.02
N ARG A 701 22.25 -26.33 -1.18
CA ARG A 701 21.17 -25.99 -0.23
C ARG A 701 21.60 -24.87 0.70
N ASP A 702 22.76 -25.01 1.34
CA ASP A 702 23.27 -24.08 2.36
C ASP A 702 23.59 -22.71 1.74
N ASN A 703 24.17 -22.68 0.54
CA ASN A 703 24.34 -21.47 -0.26
C ASN A 703 22.97 -20.82 -0.61
N SER A 704 21.93 -21.61 -0.87
CA SER A 704 20.60 -21.08 -1.20
C SER A 704 19.90 -20.50 0.02
N VAL A 705 19.99 -21.15 1.18
CA VAL A 705 19.52 -20.62 2.47
C VAL A 705 20.27 -19.35 2.84
N ALA A 706 21.59 -19.29 2.62
CA ALA A 706 22.38 -18.08 2.83
C ALA A 706 21.93 -16.92 1.93
N ARG A 707 21.67 -17.16 0.64
CA ARG A 707 21.13 -16.13 -0.28
C ARG A 707 19.74 -15.65 0.14
N ALA A 708 18.83 -16.56 0.50
CA ALA A 708 17.49 -16.20 0.98
C ALA A 708 17.57 -15.34 2.25
N ARG A 709 18.43 -15.71 3.21
CA ARG A 709 18.65 -14.92 4.43
C ARG A 709 19.25 -13.54 4.14
N LEU A 710 20.18 -13.43 3.18
CA LEU A 710 20.74 -12.13 2.77
C LEU A 710 19.70 -11.24 2.06
N TYR A 711 18.81 -11.83 1.26
CA TYR A 711 17.68 -11.13 0.66
C TYR A 711 16.74 -10.58 1.75
N GLU A 712 16.34 -11.41 2.73
CA GLU A 712 15.45 -10.98 3.82
C GLU A 712 16.09 -9.95 4.76
N LEU A 713 17.40 -10.03 4.99
CA LEU A 713 18.15 -8.97 5.70
C LEU A 713 18.15 -7.64 4.90
N SER A 714 18.27 -7.69 3.57
CA SER A 714 18.18 -6.51 2.71
C SER A 714 16.75 -5.95 2.64
N ALA A 715 15.74 -6.82 2.57
CA ALA A 715 14.33 -6.43 2.61
C ALA A 715 13.98 -5.78 3.96
N LYS A 716 14.50 -6.30 5.07
CA LYS A 716 14.39 -5.67 6.40
C LYS A 716 15.09 -4.32 6.44
N ASP A 717 16.35 -4.24 5.99
CA ASP A 717 17.10 -2.99 6.06
C ASP A 717 16.41 -1.84 5.30
N LYS A 718 15.74 -2.11 4.18
CA LYS A 718 14.97 -1.08 3.45
C LYS A 718 13.89 -0.41 4.32
N ARG A 719 13.16 -1.19 5.13
CA ARG A 719 12.10 -0.70 6.04
C ARG A 719 12.58 -0.27 7.43
N SER A 720 13.83 -0.56 7.79
CA SER A 720 14.39 -0.23 9.11
C SER A 720 14.76 1.24 9.26
N ILE A 721 14.25 1.87 10.32
CA ILE A 721 14.60 3.24 10.70
C ILE A 721 16.11 3.36 10.99
N LYS A 722 16.78 4.32 10.35
CA LYS A 722 18.24 4.49 10.24
C LYS A 722 18.87 5.21 11.45
N ASP A 723 18.52 4.77 12.65
CA ASP A 723 19.06 5.27 13.92
C ASP A 723 20.51 4.80 14.21
N GLY A 724 21.07 3.95 13.36
CA GLY A 724 22.44 3.44 13.48
C GLY A 724 22.59 2.34 14.54
N LYS A 725 21.48 1.75 15.00
CA LYS A 725 21.45 0.69 16.01
C LYS A 725 20.82 -0.58 15.43
N SER A 726 21.27 -1.74 15.88
CA SER A 726 20.71 -3.03 15.50
C SER A 726 19.86 -3.65 16.61
N ASN A 727 18.82 -4.39 16.22
CA ASN A 727 18.10 -5.30 17.12
C ASN A 727 19.00 -6.53 17.42
N ARG A 728 18.78 -7.23 18.54
CA ARG A 728 19.54 -8.45 18.91
C ARG A 728 18.75 -9.74 18.72
N ASP A 729 17.47 -9.60 18.44
CA ASP A 729 16.39 -10.55 18.75
C ASP A 729 15.28 -10.46 17.69
N ASP A 730 15.65 -10.19 16.44
CA ASP A 730 14.71 -10.02 15.34
C ASP A 730 13.87 -11.28 15.09
N ILE A 731 12.54 -11.12 15.03
CA ILE A 731 11.66 -12.24 14.65
C ILE A 731 11.99 -12.67 13.21
N THR A 732 12.35 -13.94 13.05
CA THR A 732 12.32 -14.64 11.77
C THR A 732 11.04 -15.47 11.72
N SER A 733 10.16 -15.21 10.74
CA SER A 733 8.91 -15.95 10.58
C SER A 733 9.16 -17.38 10.10
N ASP A 734 8.13 -18.22 10.20
CA ASP A 734 8.02 -19.56 9.63
C ASP A 734 8.45 -19.68 8.14
N ASP A 735 8.25 -18.63 7.34
CA ASP A 735 8.67 -18.53 5.93
C ASP A 735 10.03 -17.85 5.72
N GLY A 736 10.78 -17.60 6.79
CA GLY A 736 12.13 -17.05 6.75
C GLY A 736 12.22 -15.52 6.72
N GLN A 737 11.10 -14.80 6.58
CA GLN A 737 11.12 -13.34 6.57
C GLN A 737 11.54 -12.76 7.93
N ILE A 738 12.43 -11.77 7.91
CA ILE A 738 13.01 -11.17 9.12
C ILE A 738 12.39 -9.79 9.37
N GLY A 739 11.90 -9.55 10.59
CA GLY A 739 11.24 -8.28 10.96
C GLY A 739 9.96 -8.00 10.15
N ASN A 740 9.23 -9.06 9.79
CA ASN A 740 7.89 -9.01 9.19
C ASN A 740 7.10 -10.29 9.54
N PRO A 741 6.67 -10.46 10.81
CA PRO A 741 5.97 -11.65 11.24
C PRO A 741 4.55 -11.75 10.65
N LYS A 742 4.04 -12.97 10.49
CA LYS A 742 2.61 -13.20 10.17
C LYS A 742 1.68 -12.97 11.37
N THR A 743 2.19 -13.16 12.58
CA THR A 743 1.48 -12.93 13.85
C THR A 743 2.49 -12.50 14.91
N TYR A 744 2.09 -11.62 15.82
CA TYR A 744 2.87 -11.38 17.03
C TYR A 744 2.59 -12.53 18.02
N VAL A 745 3.65 -13.19 18.49
CA VAL A 745 3.52 -14.20 19.55
C VAL A 745 3.44 -13.45 20.87
N SER A 746 2.28 -13.53 21.54
CA SER A 746 2.11 -12.91 22.86
C SER A 746 3.20 -13.36 23.83
N ALA A 747 3.70 -12.42 24.63
CA ALA A 747 4.85 -12.61 25.51
C ALA A 747 4.56 -13.53 26.72
N GLY A 748 3.36 -14.11 26.82
CA GLY A 748 2.98 -15.05 27.88
C GLY A 748 2.77 -14.38 29.23
N CYS A 749 2.46 -13.09 29.23
CA CYS A 749 2.29 -12.29 30.43
C CYS A 749 0.84 -12.33 30.94
N GLU A 750 0.64 -12.30 32.25
CA GLU A 750 -0.66 -11.91 32.84
C GLU A 750 -0.84 -10.39 32.74
N GLN A 751 -2.09 -9.91 32.79
CA GLN A 751 -2.37 -8.47 32.83
C GLN A 751 -2.08 -7.92 34.23
N PRO A 752 -1.11 -6.99 34.39
CA PRO A 752 -0.87 -6.38 35.69
C PRO A 752 -2.06 -5.53 36.16
N ASN A 753 -2.28 -5.44 37.45
CA ASN A 753 -3.09 -4.36 38.01
C ASN A 753 -2.20 -3.10 38.09
N TYR A 754 -2.43 -2.12 37.22
CA TYR A 754 -1.66 -0.89 37.19
C TYR A 754 -2.20 0.10 38.23
N LEU A 755 -1.31 0.61 39.08
CA LEU A 755 -1.61 1.51 40.19
C LEU A 755 -0.77 2.78 40.11
N SER A 756 -1.34 3.88 40.60
CA SER A 756 -0.75 5.20 40.76
C SER A 756 -0.81 5.55 42.24
N LYS A 757 0.35 5.51 42.91
CA LYS A 757 0.50 5.78 44.36
C LYS A 757 1.91 6.26 44.67
N ASN A 758 2.09 7.04 45.74
CA ASN A 758 3.39 7.57 46.18
C ASN A 758 4.12 8.38 45.09
N GLY A 759 3.39 8.99 44.15
CA GLY A 759 3.93 9.69 42.99
C GLY A 759 4.51 8.78 41.90
N GLN A 760 4.25 7.47 41.95
CA GLN A 760 4.84 6.46 41.06
C GLN A 760 3.76 5.64 40.33
N LEU A 761 4.09 5.20 39.12
CA LEU A 761 3.35 4.17 38.40
C LEU A 761 3.91 2.80 38.78
N ILE A 762 3.02 1.87 39.14
CA ILE A 762 3.38 0.54 39.65
C ILE A 762 2.53 -0.51 38.95
N ALA A 763 3.18 -1.52 38.38
CA ALA A 763 2.53 -2.71 37.86
C ALA A 763 2.51 -3.78 38.96
N VAL A 764 1.33 -4.30 39.32
CA VAL A 764 1.17 -5.33 40.36
C VAL A 764 0.74 -6.66 39.73
N ALA A 765 1.52 -7.70 39.97
CA ALA A 765 1.23 -9.08 39.57
C ALA A 765 0.07 -9.68 40.40
N ALA A 766 -0.57 -10.73 39.89
CA ALA A 766 -1.62 -11.47 40.58
C ALA A 766 -1.13 -12.14 41.88
N ASN A 767 0.18 -12.36 42.03
CA ASN A 767 0.81 -12.85 43.26
C ASN A 767 1.19 -11.73 44.26
N GLY A 768 0.87 -10.46 43.98
CA GLY A 768 1.20 -9.31 44.81
C GLY A 768 2.59 -8.70 44.58
N THR A 769 3.38 -9.18 43.61
CA THR A 769 4.68 -8.55 43.27
C THR A 769 4.45 -7.17 42.65
N GLU A 770 4.94 -6.12 43.32
CA GLU A 770 4.88 -4.75 42.81
C GLU A 770 6.19 -4.37 42.08
N VAL A 771 6.07 -3.83 40.87
CA VAL A 771 7.20 -3.31 40.08
C VAL A 771 6.92 -1.86 39.65
N PRO A 772 7.63 -0.86 40.21
CA PRO A 772 7.52 0.52 39.78
C PRO A 772 8.13 0.72 38.38
N PHE A 773 7.54 1.61 37.59
CA PHE A 773 8.06 2.05 36.29
C PHE A 773 7.85 3.56 36.11
N ALA A 774 8.57 4.13 35.14
CA ALA A 774 8.40 5.51 34.68
C ALA A 774 8.18 5.53 33.16
N ILE A 775 7.63 6.61 32.63
CA ILE A 775 7.29 6.74 31.20
C ILE A 775 8.29 7.66 30.48
N LYS A 776 8.99 7.11 29.50
CA LYS A 776 9.59 7.86 28.39
C LYS A 776 8.79 7.50 27.14
N GLY A 777 7.76 8.29 26.85
CA GLY A 777 6.78 7.99 25.82
C GLY A 777 6.87 8.89 24.58
N VAL A 778 6.16 8.48 23.54
CA VAL A 778 5.84 9.31 22.36
C VAL A 778 4.34 9.28 22.11
N ASN A 779 3.79 10.33 21.53
CA ASN A 779 2.51 10.27 20.83
C ASN A 779 2.74 9.75 19.41
N TRP A 780 1.89 8.84 18.94
CA TRP A 780 1.89 8.32 17.56
C TRP A 780 0.47 8.45 17.00
N PHE A 781 0.20 9.56 16.31
CA PHE A 781 -1.16 9.93 15.89
C PHE A 781 -1.54 9.38 14.50
N GLY A 782 -2.83 9.38 14.22
CA GLY A 782 -3.48 8.99 12.97
C GLY A 782 -4.81 8.24 13.14
N MET A 783 -5.04 7.56 14.28
CA MET A 783 -6.28 6.76 14.50
C MET A 783 -7.50 7.62 14.88
N GLU A 784 -7.25 8.86 15.28
CA GLU A 784 -8.22 9.93 15.49
C GLU A 784 -8.69 10.60 14.18
N THR A 785 -7.98 10.36 13.06
CA THR A 785 -8.33 10.91 11.74
C THR A 785 -9.25 9.98 10.95
N SER A 786 -9.72 10.45 9.79
CA SER A 786 -10.40 9.64 8.79
C SER A 786 -9.57 8.48 8.19
N LEU A 787 -8.24 8.44 8.39
CA LEU A 787 -7.43 7.28 8.00
C LEU A 787 -7.61 6.10 8.97
N ALA A 788 -7.98 6.39 10.22
CA ALA A 788 -8.31 5.43 11.28
C ALA A 788 -7.20 4.40 11.62
N VAL A 789 -5.94 4.78 11.41
CA VAL A 789 -4.72 3.99 11.72
C VAL A 789 -3.53 4.95 11.94
N PRO A 790 -2.51 4.63 12.76
CA PRO A 790 -1.39 5.54 12.97
C PRO A 790 -0.60 5.75 11.68
N PHE A 791 -0.04 6.95 11.49
CA PHE A 791 0.68 7.29 10.26
C PHE A 791 2.01 6.51 10.13
N GLY A 792 2.57 6.51 8.92
CA GLY A 792 3.85 5.88 8.59
C GLY A 792 3.77 4.42 8.14
N LEU A 793 2.62 3.75 8.21
CA LEU A 793 2.50 2.30 7.95
C LEU A 793 2.35 1.90 6.47
N TRP A 794 2.41 2.86 5.56
CA TRP A 794 2.28 2.73 4.10
C TRP A 794 3.56 2.28 3.38
N GLU A 795 4.51 1.65 4.09
CA GLU A 795 5.88 1.35 3.62
C GLU A 795 5.98 1.00 2.13
N ASN A 796 6.76 1.80 1.42
CA ASN A 796 6.96 1.69 -0.03
C ASN A 796 8.42 1.96 -0.41
N GLN A 797 8.72 2.15 -1.69
CA GLN A 797 10.10 2.36 -2.17
C GLN A 797 10.74 3.69 -1.73
N LEU A 798 9.98 4.62 -1.13
CA LEU A 798 10.40 6.01 -0.89
C LEU A 798 10.21 6.47 0.56
N ASN A 799 9.11 6.09 1.19
CA ASN A 799 8.83 6.42 2.58
C ASN A 799 7.93 5.37 3.26
N GLY A 800 7.73 5.58 4.57
CA GLY A 800 6.96 4.68 5.42
C GLY A 800 7.80 3.51 5.93
N THR A 801 7.30 2.89 6.98
CA THR A 801 7.94 1.80 7.71
C THR A 801 6.85 0.87 8.27
N THR A 802 7.19 -0.01 9.21
CA THR A 802 6.27 -1.01 9.75
C THR A 802 6.07 -0.82 11.25
N ALA A 803 4.94 -1.28 11.78
CA ALA A 803 4.70 -1.26 13.23
C ALA A 803 5.79 -2.03 13.99
N TYR A 804 6.37 -3.06 13.36
CA TYR A 804 7.52 -3.81 13.87
C TYR A 804 8.78 -2.94 14.00
N GLU A 805 9.11 -2.14 12.98
CA GLU A 805 10.32 -1.29 12.99
C GLU A 805 10.12 -0.01 13.82
N ILE A 806 8.90 0.55 13.91
CA ILE A 806 8.57 1.62 14.86
C ILE A 806 8.74 1.12 16.31
N ALA A 807 8.12 -0.01 16.66
CA ALA A 807 8.30 -0.60 18.00
C ALA A 807 9.78 -0.90 18.30
N SER A 808 10.52 -1.40 17.30
CA SER A 808 11.95 -1.67 17.44
C SER A 808 12.79 -0.40 17.61
N PHE A 809 12.52 0.66 16.82
CA PHE A 809 13.19 1.96 16.93
C PHE A 809 12.96 2.61 18.30
N LEU A 810 11.72 2.63 18.79
CA LEU A 810 11.40 3.16 20.12
C LEU A 810 12.18 2.40 21.21
N SER A 811 12.17 1.07 21.14
CA SER A 811 12.93 0.19 22.04
C SER A 811 14.45 0.45 21.99
N ARG A 812 15.05 0.56 20.79
CA ARG A 812 16.48 0.91 20.61
C ARG A 812 16.85 2.30 21.14
N ASN A 813 15.87 3.17 21.38
CA ASN A 813 16.05 4.53 21.90
C ASN A 813 15.48 4.72 23.31
N ASN A 814 15.25 3.61 24.03
CA ASN A 814 14.76 3.52 25.41
C ASN A 814 13.37 4.15 25.64
N PHE A 815 12.60 4.43 24.59
CA PHE A 815 11.19 4.78 24.73
C PHE A 815 10.42 3.51 25.09
N ASN A 816 9.57 3.59 26.13
CA ASN A 816 8.91 2.43 26.73
C ASN A 816 7.39 2.52 26.76
N ALA A 817 6.80 3.62 26.23
CA ALA A 817 5.37 3.75 26.04
C ALA A 817 5.02 4.52 24.75
N VAL A 818 3.81 4.30 24.25
CA VAL A 818 3.17 5.08 23.19
C VAL A 818 1.80 5.53 23.68
N ARG A 819 1.47 6.82 23.49
CA ARG A 819 0.10 7.33 23.58
C ARG A 819 -0.50 7.30 22.18
N LEU A 820 -1.65 6.63 22.04
CA LEU A 820 -2.39 6.46 20.79
C LEU A 820 -3.67 7.30 20.86
N PRO A 821 -3.69 8.50 20.24
CA PRO A 821 -4.91 9.23 19.94
C PRO A 821 -5.95 8.38 19.20
N LEU A 822 -7.20 8.39 19.65
CA LEU A 822 -8.35 7.69 19.06
C LEU A 822 -9.52 8.66 18.82
N SER A 823 -10.37 8.32 17.85
CA SER A 823 -11.65 9.00 17.59
C SER A 823 -12.82 8.19 18.16
N VAL A 824 -13.75 8.89 18.83
CA VAL A 824 -15.03 8.32 19.30
C VAL A 824 -15.86 7.83 18.11
N GLU A 825 -15.91 8.60 17.02
CA GLU A 825 -16.56 8.21 15.77
C GLU A 825 -15.99 6.90 15.19
N ASN A 826 -14.65 6.76 15.14
CA ASN A 826 -14.01 5.53 14.64
C ASN A 826 -14.29 4.33 15.55
N LEU A 827 -14.28 4.51 16.87
CA LEU A 827 -14.64 3.46 17.83
C LEU A 827 -16.10 2.99 17.68
N LEU A 828 -17.04 3.92 17.44
CA LEU A 828 -18.47 3.62 17.35
C LEU A 828 -18.90 3.09 15.98
N LYS A 829 -18.33 3.63 14.88
CA LYS A 829 -18.58 3.13 13.52
C LYS A 829 -17.88 1.80 13.27
N ASN A 830 -16.69 1.61 13.85
CA ASN A 830 -15.85 0.42 13.71
C ASN A 830 -15.70 -0.06 12.25
N THR A 831 -15.48 0.89 11.34
CA THR A 831 -15.16 0.63 9.92
C THR A 831 -13.71 0.16 9.77
N PRO A 832 -13.32 -0.44 8.63
CA PRO A 832 -11.91 -0.61 8.27
C PRO A 832 -11.17 0.74 8.26
N PRO A 833 -9.85 0.76 8.48
CA PRO A 833 -8.99 1.87 8.07
C PRO A 833 -9.12 2.18 6.58
N ALA A 834 -8.74 3.39 6.17
CA ALA A 834 -8.74 3.80 4.78
C ALA A 834 -7.91 2.81 3.90
N GLU A 835 -8.36 2.55 2.67
CA GLU A 835 -7.63 1.64 1.79
C GLU A 835 -6.29 2.25 1.33
N GLY A 836 -5.30 1.40 1.04
CA GLY A 836 -3.96 1.81 0.61
C GLY A 836 -3.01 2.26 1.75
N VAL A 837 -3.51 2.86 2.84
CA VAL A 837 -2.66 3.55 3.84
C VAL A 837 -1.79 2.64 4.73
N VAL A 838 -1.93 1.32 4.62
CA VAL A 838 -1.08 0.33 5.29
C VAL A 838 -0.58 -0.70 4.29
N ASN A 839 0.74 -0.87 4.17
CA ASN A 839 1.30 -1.95 3.38
C ASN A 839 1.12 -3.29 4.10
N LYS A 840 0.06 -4.02 3.72
CA LYS A 840 -0.29 -5.36 4.20
C LYS A 840 0.79 -6.43 3.93
N GLN A 841 1.72 -6.21 2.99
CA GLN A 841 2.80 -7.15 2.69
C GLN A 841 3.99 -7.03 3.66
N SER A 842 4.26 -5.85 4.20
CA SER A 842 5.32 -5.58 5.18
C SER A 842 4.82 -5.44 6.62
N ASN A 843 3.50 -5.29 6.80
CA ASN A 843 2.82 -5.32 8.10
C ASN A 843 1.89 -6.56 8.22
N ARG A 844 2.39 -7.76 7.89
CA ARG A 844 1.56 -8.97 7.69
C ARG A 844 0.75 -9.42 8.91
N ALA A 845 1.16 -9.02 10.11
CA ALA A 845 0.47 -9.32 11.37
C ALA A 845 -0.67 -8.34 11.73
N LEU A 846 -0.89 -7.26 10.96
CA LEU A 846 -1.96 -6.30 11.27
C LEU A 846 -3.32 -6.76 10.72
N ASN A 847 -4.33 -6.77 11.59
CA ASN A 847 -5.67 -7.23 11.26
C ASN A 847 -6.58 -6.05 10.89
N LEU A 848 -6.49 -5.61 9.64
CA LEU A 848 -7.18 -4.41 9.15
C LEU A 848 -8.67 -4.64 8.81
N LYS A 849 -9.34 -5.62 9.45
CA LYS A 849 -10.75 -5.95 9.17
C LYS A 849 -11.69 -4.83 9.63
N ASN A 850 -11.37 -4.19 10.75
CA ASN A 850 -12.07 -3.03 11.30
C ASN A 850 -11.16 -2.24 12.26
N PHE A 851 -11.62 -1.11 12.76
CA PHE A 851 -10.88 -0.25 13.68
C PHE A 851 -10.43 -0.99 14.95
N THR A 852 -11.33 -1.75 15.60
CA THR A 852 -10.99 -2.53 16.80
C THR A 852 -9.87 -3.54 16.55
N THR A 853 -9.96 -4.32 15.48
CA THR A 853 -8.95 -5.34 15.15
C THR A 853 -7.62 -4.72 14.68
N THR A 854 -7.69 -3.55 14.05
CA THR A 854 -6.51 -2.74 13.72
C THR A 854 -5.78 -2.33 15.00
N LEU A 855 -6.50 -1.66 15.92
CA LEU A 855 -5.99 -1.22 17.21
C LEU A 855 -5.40 -2.39 18.04
N GLN A 856 -6.13 -3.51 18.14
CA GLN A 856 -5.66 -4.75 18.79
C GLN A 856 -4.31 -5.22 18.22
N SER A 857 -4.16 -5.24 16.90
CA SER A 857 -2.91 -5.68 16.26
C SER A 857 -1.75 -4.67 16.35
N ILE A 858 -2.03 -3.37 16.46
CA ILE A 858 -1.03 -2.33 16.78
C ILE A 858 -0.56 -2.47 18.23
N VAL A 859 -1.47 -2.70 19.18
CA VAL A 859 -1.14 -2.96 20.60
C VAL A 859 -0.21 -4.17 20.73
N GLN A 860 -0.47 -5.25 19.97
CA GLN A 860 0.37 -6.46 19.93
C GLN A 860 1.75 -6.23 19.28
N ALA A 861 1.85 -5.35 18.26
CA ALA A 861 3.14 -4.96 17.69
C ALA A 861 4.04 -4.26 18.72
N LEU A 862 3.44 -3.44 19.59
CA LEU A 862 4.10 -2.75 20.70
C LEU A 862 4.38 -3.72 21.89
N GLU A 863 3.49 -4.70 22.12
CA GLU A 863 3.61 -5.74 23.15
C GLU A 863 4.91 -6.55 23.00
N TYR A 864 5.24 -6.95 21.76
CA TYR A 864 6.47 -7.68 21.43
C TYR A 864 7.74 -6.96 21.90
N ARG A 865 7.75 -5.62 21.91
CA ARG A 865 8.88 -4.80 22.42
C ARG A 865 8.72 -4.36 23.88
N ARG A 866 7.69 -4.86 24.59
CA ARG A 866 7.28 -4.45 25.94
C ARG A 866 7.10 -2.93 26.06
N ILE A 867 6.52 -2.34 25.02
CA ILE A 867 6.12 -0.94 24.98
C ILE A 867 4.69 -0.85 25.49
N GLY A 868 4.47 -0.02 26.52
CA GLY A 868 3.16 0.24 27.07
C GLY A 868 2.30 1.10 26.14
N VAL A 869 0.99 0.90 26.19
CA VAL A 869 0.02 1.68 25.42
C VAL A 869 -0.88 2.46 26.37
N LEU A 870 -0.88 3.78 26.22
CA LEU A 870 -1.93 4.65 26.73
C LEU A 870 -2.88 4.95 25.57
N LEU A 871 -4.16 4.63 25.73
CA LEU A 871 -5.19 4.93 24.74
C LEU A 871 -5.73 6.32 25.07
N SER A 872 -5.79 7.24 24.10
CA SER A 872 -6.33 8.59 24.33
C SER A 872 -7.65 8.78 23.60
N MET A 873 -8.68 9.19 24.35
CA MET A 873 -9.96 9.62 23.78
C MET A 873 -9.78 11.03 23.21
N HIS A 874 -9.20 11.11 22.01
CA HIS A 874 -8.60 12.35 21.52
C HIS A 874 -9.63 13.26 20.84
N THR A 875 -10.41 12.70 19.91
CA THR A 875 -11.44 13.45 19.15
C THR A 875 -12.84 12.87 19.30
N LEU A 876 -13.85 13.75 19.22
CA LEU A 876 -15.25 13.34 19.14
C LEU A 876 -15.60 12.83 17.73
N THR A 877 -15.06 13.46 16.69
CA THR A 877 -15.22 13.05 15.29
C THR A 877 -13.87 12.92 14.58
N ASN A 878 -13.86 12.36 13.38
CA ASN A 878 -12.67 12.19 12.55
C ASN A 878 -12.08 13.51 12.02
N THR A 879 -12.68 14.66 12.35
CA THR A 879 -12.26 16.01 11.95
C THR A 879 -12.31 17.05 13.07
N VAL A 880 -13.01 16.79 14.19
CA VAL A 880 -13.21 17.76 15.28
C VAL A 880 -12.83 17.14 16.63
N PRO A 881 -11.82 17.70 17.33
CA PRO A 881 -11.43 17.24 18.67
C PRO A 881 -12.54 17.36 19.72
N GLY A 882 -13.33 18.45 19.65
CA GLY A 882 -14.31 18.85 20.67
C GLY A 882 -13.63 19.36 21.94
N GLY A 883 -14.00 20.57 22.41
CA GLY A 883 -13.43 21.12 23.63
C GLY A 883 -14.04 20.55 24.91
N ASN A 884 -15.09 19.73 24.80
CA ASN A 884 -15.66 18.97 25.91
C ASN A 884 -15.65 17.46 25.59
N TRP A 885 -15.94 16.60 26.57
CA TRP A 885 -15.96 15.14 26.39
C TRP A 885 -17.25 14.63 25.71
N PHE A 886 -18.13 15.53 25.29
CA PHE A 886 -19.32 15.26 24.48
C PHE A 886 -19.73 16.55 23.76
N ASP A 887 -20.40 16.44 22.62
CA ASP A 887 -20.99 17.57 21.90
C ASP A 887 -22.22 17.09 21.09
N PRO A 888 -23.45 17.41 21.53
CA PRO A 888 -24.67 17.06 20.80
C PRO A 888 -24.78 17.70 19.41
N SER A 889 -24.09 18.81 19.14
CA SER A 889 -24.09 19.48 17.83
C SER A 889 -23.27 18.73 16.79
N LEU A 890 -22.21 18.03 17.23
CA LEU A 890 -21.44 17.06 16.44
C LEU A 890 -22.09 15.66 16.38
N GLY A 891 -23.24 15.48 17.06
CA GLY A 891 -23.93 14.19 17.15
C GLY A 891 -23.29 13.19 18.12
N VAL A 892 -22.48 13.65 19.08
CA VAL A 892 -21.81 12.78 20.07
C VAL A 892 -22.33 13.10 21.47
N SER A 893 -23.25 12.27 21.97
CA SER A 893 -23.77 12.40 23.33
C SER A 893 -22.78 11.89 24.39
N GLN A 894 -23.05 12.17 25.67
CA GLN A 894 -22.33 11.54 26.78
C GLN A 894 -22.42 10.01 26.71
N ASP A 895 -23.59 9.46 26.37
CA ASP A 895 -23.79 8.01 26.27
C ASP A 895 -23.01 7.41 25.09
N ASP A 896 -22.85 8.13 23.98
CA ASP A 896 -22.00 7.71 22.85
C ASP A 896 -20.53 7.68 23.24
N PHE A 897 -20.04 8.70 23.97
CA PHE A 897 -18.68 8.71 24.49
C PHE A 897 -18.44 7.56 25.47
N LEU A 898 -19.35 7.36 26.45
CA LEU A 898 -19.28 6.27 27.42
C LEU A 898 -19.38 4.88 26.73
N LYS A 899 -20.13 4.76 25.64
CA LYS A 899 -20.21 3.56 24.81
C LYS A 899 -18.92 3.29 24.06
N ALA A 900 -18.24 4.32 23.51
CA ALA A 900 -16.91 4.17 22.93
C ALA A 900 -15.86 3.74 23.97
N VAL A 901 -15.90 4.33 25.17
CA VAL A 901 -15.10 3.93 26.34
C VAL A 901 -15.38 2.47 26.71
N GLY A 902 -16.65 2.06 26.71
CA GLY A 902 -17.07 0.68 26.96
C GLY A 902 -16.57 -0.31 25.90
N VAL A 903 -16.60 0.05 24.62
CA VAL A 903 -16.02 -0.76 23.52
C VAL A 903 -14.52 -0.94 23.74
N VAL A 904 -13.77 0.15 23.89
CA VAL A 904 -12.29 0.06 23.94
C VAL A 904 -11.78 -0.63 25.21
N SER A 905 -12.41 -0.37 26.36
CA SER A 905 -12.03 -1.00 27.65
C SER A 905 -12.43 -2.47 27.74
N LYS A 906 -13.47 -2.92 27.03
CA LYS A 906 -13.83 -4.33 26.93
C LYS A 906 -12.93 -5.10 25.96
N GLU A 907 -12.73 -4.57 24.75
CA GLU A 907 -12.03 -5.28 23.66
C GLU A 907 -10.49 -5.31 23.81
N LEU A 908 -9.94 -4.58 24.79
CA LEU A 908 -8.50 -4.55 25.11
C LEU A 908 -8.18 -4.92 26.57
N CYS A 909 -9.14 -5.47 27.34
CA CYS A 909 -8.82 -6.05 28.64
C CYS A 909 -8.31 -7.50 28.51
N GLY A 910 -7.36 -7.90 29.35
CA GLY A 910 -6.84 -9.26 29.44
C GLY A 910 -5.38 -9.44 28.98
N PRO A 911 -4.85 -10.68 29.10
CA PRO A 911 -3.42 -10.97 28.91
C PRO A 911 -2.91 -10.82 27.47
N GLN A 912 -3.80 -10.79 26.45
CA GLN A 912 -3.42 -10.55 25.06
C GLN A 912 -3.06 -9.07 24.76
N TYR A 913 -3.40 -8.17 25.69
CA TYR A 913 -3.21 -6.73 25.60
C TYR A 913 -2.67 -6.20 26.94
N TRP A 914 -1.89 -7.01 27.65
CA TRP A 914 -1.38 -6.72 29.00
C TRP A 914 -0.60 -5.41 29.08
N ASN A 915 -0.04 -4.97 27.96
CA ASN A 915 0.72 -3.73 27.82
C ASN A 915 -0.14 -2.46 27.73
N VAL A 916 -1.48 -2.56 27.61
CA VAL A 916 -2.36 -1.39 27.76
C VAL A 916 -2.42 -1.00 29.24
N ILE A 917 -1.83 0.15 29.58
CA ILE A 917 -1.70 0.61 30.97
C ILE A 917 -2.95 1.34 31.46
N GLY A 918 -3.75 1.89 30.54
CA GLY A 918 -4.97 2.62 30.87
C GLY A 918 -5.54 3.44 29.72
N LEU A 919 -6.51 4.27 30.08
CA LEU A 919 -7.18 5.24 29.21
C LEU A 919 -6.85 6.65 29.69
N ASP A 920 -6.64 7.55 28.74
CA ASP A 920 -6.61 8.99 28.91
C ASP A 920 -8.00 9.54 28.55
N LEU A 921 -8.67 10.15 29.53
CA LEU A 921 -10.13 10.15 29.59
C LEU A 921 -10.78 11.09 28.56
N LYS A 922 -10.13 12.21 28.23
CA LYS A 922 -10.42 13.10 27.09
C LYS A 922 -9.22 14.03 26.88
N ASN A 923 -8.75 14.11 25.65
CA ASN A 923 -7.71 15.07 25.25
C ASN A 923 -8.23 16.52 25.29
N GLU A 924 -7.45 17.41 25.89
CA GLU A 924 -7.56 18.87 25.82
C GLU A 924 -8.99 19.44 26.02
N PRO A 925 -9.63 19.20 27.18
CA PRO A 925 -11.01 19.63 27.46
C PRO A 925 -11.11 21.14 27.78
N HIS A 926 -10.82 21.99 26.79
CA HIS A 926 -10.73 23.45 26.89
C HIS A 926 -12.09 24.20 26.94
N GLU A 927 -13.21 23.53 26.66
CA GLU A 927 -14.58 24.03 26.85
C GLU A 927 -15.26 23.38 28.06
N ALA A 928 -14.54 22.57 28.83
CA ALA A 928 -15.04 21.98 30.06
C ALA A 928 -14.74 22.85 31.29
N THR A 929 -15.60 22.71 32.30
CA THR A 929 -15.46 23.33 33.61
C THR A 929 -14.89 22.34 34.63
N TRP A 930 -14.56 22.81 35.83
CA TRP A 930 -13.98 21.96 36.88
C TRP A 930 -14.62 22.26 38.24
N GLY A 931 -15.23 21.26 38.86
CA GLY A 931 -15.82 21.35 40.19
C GLY A 931 -17.10 22.20 40.26
N THR A 932 -17.89 22.23 39.19
CA THR A 932 -19.16 22.96 39.09
C THR A 932 -20.39 22.08 39.33
N GLY A 933 -20.26 20.75 39.24
CA GLY A 933 -21.37 19.79 39.30
C GLY A 933 -22.30 19.81 38.08
N SER A 934 -21.98 20.59 37.04
CA SER A 934 -22.73 20.63 35.77
C SER A 934 -22.36 19.46 34.86
N ASP A 935 -23.11 19.23 33.78
CA ASP A 935 -22.74 18.22 32.78
C ASP A 935 -21.41 18.53 32.08
N SER A 936 -21.07 19.81 31.94
CA SER A 936 -19.77 20.29 31.46
C SER A 936 -18.67 20.25 32.54
N ASP A 937 -18.90 19.67 33.73
CA ASP A 937 -17.85 19.48 34.73
C ASP A 937 -16.99 18.25 34.39
N PHE A 938 -15.72 18.48 34.05
CA PHE A 938 -14.81 17.40 33.71
C PHE A 938 -14.47 16.50 34.92
N VAL A 939 -14.66 16.96 36.16
CA VAL A 939 -14.54 16.09 37.35
C VAL A 939 -15.64 15.03 37.32
N VAL A 940 -16.89 15.44 37.07
CA VAL A 940 -18.03 14.52 36.91
C VAL A 940 -17.89 13.66 35.66
N GLY A 941 -17.38 14.23 34.56
CA GLY A 941 -17.02 13.50 33.35
C GLY A 941 -16.02 12.38 33.62
N CYS A 942 -14.90 12.68 34.28
CA CYS A 942 -13.89 11.70 34.69
C CYS A 942 -14.49 10.56 35.52
N GLU A 943 -15.36 10.86 36.49
CA GLU A 943 -16.03 9.84 37.29
C GLU A 943 -17.01 8.99 36.48
N LYS A 944 -17.75 9.58 35.52
CA LYS A 944 -18.61 8.85 34.57
C LYS A 944 -17.79 7.90 33.70
N ILE A 945 -16.71 8.40 33.08
CA ILE A 945 -15.84 7.67 32.16
C ILE A 945 -15.08 6.55 32.88
N ALA A 946 -14.40 6.86 34.00
CA ALA A 946 -13.62 5.88 34.75
C ALA A 946 -14.49 4.75 35.31
N ARG A 947 -15.75 5.02 35.69
CA ARG A 947 -16.71 3.99 36.13
C ARG A 947 -17.00 2.96 35.04
N VAL A 948 -17.20 3.41 33.79
CA VAL A 948 -17.43 2.50 32.65
C VAL A 948 -16.15 1.75 32.28
N MET A 949 -15.00 2.43 32.29
CA MET A 949 -13.71 1.81 32.05
C MET A 949 -13.38 0.72 33.08
N HIS A 950 -13.48 1.01 34.38
CA HIS A 950 -13.15 0.07 35.46
C HIS A 950 -14.16 -1.08 35.59
N ALA A 951 -15.42 -0.89 35.17
CA ALA A 951 -16.39 -1.98 35.11
C ALA A 951 -16.03 -3.05 34.06
N ASN A 952 -15.38 -2.66 32.95
CA ASN A 952 -14.89 -3.58 31.92
C ASN A 952 -13.44 -4.05 32.21
N CYS A 953 -12.59 -3.16 32.72
CA CYS A 953 -11.18 -3.45 32.99
C CYS A 953 -10.68 -2.77 34.29
N PRO A 954 -10.83 -3.42 35.47
CA PRO A 954 -10.39 -2.86 36.75
C PRO A 954 -8.86 -2.76 36.88
N HIS A 955 -8.11 -3.37 35.96
CA HIS A 955 -6.65 -3.36 35.91
C HIS A 955 -6.07 -2.03 35.42
N TRP A 956 -6.83 -1.23 34.66
CA TRP A 956 -6.36 -0.01 34.01
C TRP A 956 -6.25 1.21 34.93
N LEU A 957 -5.36 2.13 34.57
CA LEU A 957 -5.27 3.50 35.09
C LEU A 957 -6.20 4.45 34.33
N ALA A 958 -6.59 5.53 35.00
CA ALA A 958 -7.30 6.67 34.41
C ALA A 958 -6.36 7.88 34.43
N PHE A 959 -5.94 8.32 33.24
CA PHE A 959 -5.13 9.52 33.02
C PHE A 959 -6.09 10.72 32.83
N VAL A 960 -5.88 11.77 33.62
CA VAL A 960 -6.76 12.94 33.71
C VAL A 960 -5.98 14.21 33.43
N GLU A 961 -6.28 14.82 32.28
CA GLU A 961 -5.79 16.13 31.86
C GLU A 961 -6.51 17.29 32.60
N GLY A 962 -5.98 18.51 32.44
CA GLY A 962 -6.58 19.74 32.97
C GLY A 962 -7.55 20.43 32.02
N VAL A 963 -8.26 21.44 32.54
CA VAL A 963 -9.07 22.38 31.73
C VAL A 963 -8.23 23.62 31.39
N VAL A 964 -8.85 24.78 31.13
CA VAL A 964 -8.14 26.04 30.83
C VAL A 964 -8.65 27.22 31.64
N GLY A 965 -7.84 28.28 31.70
CA GLY A 965 -8.20 29.56 32.29
C GLY A 965 -7.18 30.67 31.99
N GLU A 966 -7.61 31.92 32.17
CA GLU A 966 -6.71 33.07 32.31
C GLU A 966 -6.20 33.13 33.74
N HIS A 967 -4.88 33.31 33.89
CA HIS A 967 -4.20 33.33 35.18
C HIS A 967 -3.16 34.44 35.25
N ALA A 968 -2.96 35.01 36.44
CA ALA A 968 -1.90 35.97 36.73
C ALA A 968 -0.92 35.38 37.75
N ILE A 969 0.38 35.53 37.50
CA ILE A 969 1.45 34.97 38.33
C ILE A 969 2.60 35.96 38.49
N THR A 970 3.14 36.09 39.70
CA THR A 970 4.31 36.96 39.96
C THR A 970 5.60 36.20 39.67
N ILE A 971 6.32 36.63 38.63
CA ILE A 971 7.58 36.03 38.17
C ILE A 971 8.63 37.14 38.07
N ASP A 972 9.83 36.89 38.61
CA ASP A 972 10.97 37.81 38.61
C ASP A 972 10.68 39.24 39.14
N GLY A 973 9.64 39.38 39.97
CA GLY A 973 9.21 40.65 40.56
C GLY A 973 8.17 41.42 39.74
N ALA A 974 7.73 40.87 38.60
CA ALA A 974 6.63 41.42 37.79
C ALA A 974 5.42 40.46 37.81
N GLU A 975 4.21 41.01 37.71
CA GLU A 975 3.00 40.20 37.47
C GLU A 975 2.87 39.92 35.97
N MET A 976 2.57 38.67 35.62
CA MET A 976 2.42 38.21 34.24
C MET A 976 1.08 37.51 34.09
N ALA A 977 0.21 38.05 33.23
CA ALA A 977 -0.97 37.34 32.76
C ALA A 977 -0.55 36.27 31.73
N TYR A 978 -1.19 35.11 31.78
CA TYR A 978 -0.97 34.00 30.85
C TYR A 978 -2.25 33.16 30.71
N PHE A 979 -2.35 32.36 29.65
CA PHE A 979 -3.45 31.41 29.45
C PHE A 979 -2.93 29.98 29.60
N ASP A 980 -3.66 29.11 30.32
CA ASP A 980 -3.25 27.71 30.45
C ASP A 980 -3.20 27.01 29.09
N TRP A 981 -2.27 26.05 28.95
CA TRP A 981 -2.32 25.11 27.85
C TRP A 981 -3.64 24.33 27.91
N TRP A 982 -4.23 24.03 26.76
CA TRP A 982 -5.33 23.08 26.68
C TRP A 982 -4.82 21.74 27.26
N GLY A 983 -5.62 21.07 28.10
CA GLY A 983 -5.16 19.89 28.84
C GLY A 983 -4.22 20.20 30.03
N GLY A 984 -3.85 21.46 30.29
CA GLY A 984 -2.83 21.85 31.27
C GLY A 984 -3.34 22.37 32.62
N GLY A 985 -4.52 23.00 32.68
CA GLY A 985 -5.03 23.69 33.87
C GLY A 985 -5.55 22.73 34.96
N LEU A 986 -4.70 22.39 35.93
CA LEU A 986 -5.01 21.53 37.08
C LEU A 986 -4.98 22.25 38.43
N GLN A 987 -4.98 23.59 38.49
CA GLN A 987 -4.92 24.37 39.73
C GLN A 987 -6.06 24.04 40.71
N LYS A 988 -7.24 23.69 40.16
CA LYS A 988 -8.44 23.29 40.92
C LYS A 988 -8.42 21.82 41.38
N ALA A 989 -7.49 21.01 40.90
CA ALA A 989 -7.37 19.60 41.27
C ALA A 989 -6.98 19.42 42.75
N GLY A 990 -6.25 20.37 43.33
CA GLY A 990 -5.84 20.33 44.74
C GLY A 990 -7.03 20.24 45.69
N SER A 991 -8.06 21.06 45.45
CA SER A 991 -9.31 21.09 46.23
C SER A 991 -10.36 20.10 45.74
N THR A 992 -10.46 19.87 44.43
CA THR A 992 -11.58 19.14 43.82
C THR A 992 -11.07 18.06 42.88
N ARG A 993 -11.14 16.80 43.32
CA ARG A 993 -10.59 15.61 42.63
C ARG A 993 -11.70 14.64 42.23
N PRO A 994 -11.61 13.99 41.06
CA PRO A 994 -12.57 12.94 40.70
C PRO A 994 -12.41 11.73 41.63
N GLN A 995 -13.51 11.22 42.14
CA GLN A 995 -13.57 10.09 43.08
C GLN A 995 -13.82 8.77 42.34
N PHE A 996 -12.75 8.03 42.07
CA PHE A 996 -12.85 6.71 41.44
C PHE A 996 -13.15 5.61 42.48
N ALA A 997 -14.05 4.68 42.11
CA ALA A 997 -14.43 3.55 42.97
C ALA A 997 -13.29 2.57 43.27
N LEU A 998 -12.23 2.59 42.45
CA LEU A 998 -11.00 1.82 42.66
C LEU A 998 -9.88 2.77 43.13
N ALA A 999 -9.31 2.48 44.30
CA ALA A 999 -8.21 3.24 44.88
C ALA A 999 -6.93 3.17 44.02
N ASN A 1000 -6.11 4.22 44.09
CA ASN A 1000 -4.82 4.31 43.40
C ASN A 1000 -4.92 4.19 41.86
N LYS A 1001 -5.99 4.70 41.24
CA LYS A 1001 -6.20 4.63 39.78
C LYS A 1001 -6.02 5.94 39.01
N LEU A 1002 -5.98 7.07 39.71
CA LEU A 1002 -5.84 8.41 39.13
C LEU A 1002 -4.37 8.73 38.81
N VAL A 1003 -4.09 9.07 37.56
CA VAL A 1003 -2.83 9.70 37.12
C VAL A 1003 -3.17 11.10 36.59
N TRP A 1004 -2.42 12.11 36.99
CA TRP A 1004 -2.54 13.44 36.39
C TRP A 1004 -1.73 13.49 35.09
N ALA A 1005 -2.36 13.95 34.01
CA ALA A 1005 -1.86 13.84 32.64
C ALA A 1005 -1.57 15.19 31.93
N PRO A 1006 -1.19 16.30 32.63
CA PRO A 1006 -1.27 17.64 32.07
C PRO A 1006 -0.40 17.85 30.82
N HIS A 1007 -0.88 18.69 29.91
CA HIS A 1007 -0.12 19.15 28.74
C HIS A 1007 0.73 20.38 29.07
N TYR A 1008 1.93 20.47 28.49
CA TYR A 1008 2.78 21.66 28.61
C TYR A 1008 3.66 21.86 27.37
N TYR A 1009 3.34 22.90 26.61
CA TYR A 1009 3.92 23.14 25.28
C TYR A 1009 4.96 24.27 25.27
N THR A 1010 5.43 24.59 24.06
CA THR A 1010 6.45 25.61 23.76
C THR A 1010 5.86 26.71 22.87
N THR A 1011 6.60 27.83 22.67
CA THR A 1011 6.21 28.93 21.76
C THR A 1011 5.70 28.45 20.41
N ALA A 1012 6.27 27.36 19.87
CA ALA A 1012 5.88 26.86 18.55
C ALA A 1012 4.40 26.46 18.45
N VAL A 1013 3.75 26.09 19.57
CA VAL A 1013 2.29 25.97 19.63
C VAL A 1013 1.65 27.34 19.85
N SER A 1014 2.06 28.09 20.88
CA SER A 1014 1.60 29.46 21.10
C SER A 1014 2.61 30.31 21.89
N PRO A 1015 2.92 31.55 21.47
CA PRO A 1015 3.76 32.46 22.23
C PRO A 1015 3.11 32.88 23.55
N GLN A 1016 3.80 32.60 24.65
CA GLN A 1016 3.37 32.90 26.02
C GLN A 1016 4.36 33.88 26.66
N ALA A 1017 3.85 34.91 27.34
CA ALA A 1017 4.68 36.02 27.84
C ALA A 1017 5.77 35.57 28.81
N TYR A 1018 5.51 34.51 29.58
CA TYR A 1018 6.49 33.95 30.51
C TYR A 1018 7.74 33.33 29.85
N PHE A 1019 7.75 33.06 28.54
CA PHE A 1019 8.97 32.63 27.84
C PHE A 1019 9.93 33.79 27.49
N TYR A 1020 9.53 35.06 27.67
CA TYR A 1020 10.25 36.21 27.12
C TYR A 1020 10.60 37.32 28.13
N GLY A 1021 11.63 38.11 27.80
CA GLY A 1021 12.11 39.23 28.61
C GLY A 1021 11.19 40.47 28.57
N PRO A 1022 11.36 41.40 29.52
CA PRO A 1022 10.46 42.54 29.73
C PRO A 1022 10.40 43.54 28.57
N ASN A 1023 11.32 43.51 27.60
CA ASN A 1023 11.27 44.35 26.40
C ASN A 1023 10.37 43.76 25.29
N THR A 1024 9.68 42.66 25.55
CA THR A 1024 8.74 42.00 24.62
C THR A 1024 7.41 42.73 24.55
N LYS A 1025 6.91 42.91 23.34
CA LYS A 1025 5.58 43.50 23.11
C LYS A 1025 4.47 42.45 23.28
N ALA A 1026 3.28 42.90 23.65
CA ALA A 1026 2.09 42.06 23.76
C ALA A 1026 1.62 41.42 22.43
N ASP A 1027 2.04 41.96 21.28
CA ASP A 1027 1.80 41.39 19.94
C ASP A 1027 2.95 40.49 19.44
N TYR A 1028 3.98 40.27 20.28
CA TYR A 1028 5.25 39.62 19.97
C TYR A 1028 6.02 40.18 18.76
N SER A 1029 5.60 41.28 18.13
CA SER A 1029 6.24 41.84 16.93
C SER A 1029 7.69 42.26 17.16
N ALA A 1030 8.06 42.49 18.42
CA ALA A 1030 9.41 42.41 18.93
C ALA A 1030 9.40 41.62 20.25
N TYR A 1031 10.36 40.73 20.43
CA TYR A 1031 10.52 39.88 21.61
C TYR A 1031 11.99 39.86 22.10
N GLU A 1032 12.16 39.58 23.39
CA GLU A 1032 13.47 39.44 24.05
C GLU A 1032 13.61 38.01 24.55
N GLU A 1033 14.61 37.26 24.08
CA GLU A 1033 14.81 35.88 24.53
C GLU A 1033 15.54 35.81 25.88
N LEU A 1034 15.06 34.93 26.76
CA LEU A 1034 15.63 34.75 28.10
C LEU A 1034 16.96 33.98 28.09
N SER A 1035 17.78 34.20 29.12
CA SER A 1035 18.92 33.31 29.43
C SER A 1035 18.44 31.94 29.90
N ASP A 1036 19.31 30.93 29.84
CA ASP A 1036 18.96 29.54 30.19
C ASP A 1036 18.45 29.37 31.62
N ASP A 1037 19.02 30.09 32.59
CA ASP A 1037 18.61 30.04 33.99
C ASP A 1037 17.25 30.71 34.20
N ALA A 1038 17.02 31.86 33.55
CA ALA A 1038 15.73 32.55 33.59
C ALA A 1038 14.64 31.71 32.91
N LEU A 1039 14.92 31.14 31.73
CA LEU A 1039 13.98 30.28 31.02
C LEU A 1039 13.65 29.02 31.84
N LYS A 1040 14.64 28.35 32.45
CA LYS A 1040 14.37 27.21 33.35
C LYS A 1040 13.49 27.64 34.52
N ARG A 1041 13.84 28.73 35.21
CA ARG A 1041 13.10 29.26 36.36
C ARG A 1041 11.63 29.55 36.01
N ARG A 1042 11.35 30.07 34.81
CA ARG A 1042 9.97 30.38 34.39
C ARG A 1042 9.18 29.17 33.91
N VAL A 1043 9.83 28.22 33.23
CA VAL A 1043 9.24 26.90 32.96
C VAL A 1043 8.88 26.21 34.27
N GLU A 1044 9.80 26.19 35.23
CA GLU A 1044 9.60 25.59 36.55
C GLU A 1044 8.45 26.23 37.32
N VAL A 1045 8.39 27.56 37.41
CA VAL A 1045 7.35 28.30 38.14
C VAL A 1045 5.97 28.21 37.47
N THR A 1046 5.90 28.18 36.13
CA THR A 1046 4.61 28.02 35.43
C THR A 1046 4.10 26.58 35.47
N MET A 1047 4.97 25.58 35.29
CA MET A 1047 4.63 24.18 35.53
C MET A 1047 4.14 23.97 36.96
N GLU A 1048 4.85 24.49 37.96
CA GLU A 1048 4.46 24.44 39.39
C GLU A 1048 3.05 24.99 39.62
N HIS A 1049 2.76 26.17 39.06
CA HIS A 1049 1.48 26.85 39.21
C HIS A 1049 0.33 26.11 38.53
N MET A 1050 0.51 25.62 37.29
CA MET A 1050 -0.52 24.89 36.54
C MET A 1050 -0.86 23.54 37.19
N PHE A 1051 0.17 22.76 37.56
CA PHE A 1051 0.01 21.35 37.97
C PHE A 1051 1.12 20.79 38.88
N GLY A 1052 2.31 21.38 38.91
CA GLY A 1052 3.51 20.78 39.51
C GLY A 1052 3.41 20.57 41.02
N TYR A 1053 2.58 21.35 41.72
CA TYR A 1053 2.29 21.15 43.14
C TYR A 1053 1.76 19.72 43.44
N LEU A 1054 1.05 19.09 42.50
CA LEU A 1054 0.55 17.71 42.60
C LEU A 1054 1.68 16.67 42.67
N VAL A 1055 2.89 17.01 42.18
CA VAL A 1055 4.08 16.17 42.30
C VAL A 1055 4.59 16.14 43.74
N HIS A 1056 4.48 17.24 44.48
CA HIS A 1056 4.92 17.33 45.88
C HIS A 1056 3.97 16.62 46.84
N GLU A 1057 2.67 16.58 46.51
CA GLU A 1057 1.68 15.81 47.27
C GLU A 1057 1.99 14.30 47.31
N ARG A 1058 2.61 13.77 46.25
CA ARG A 1058 2.91 12.33 46.05
C ARG A 1058 1.69 11.39 46.17
N ALA A 1059 0.46 11.89 46.14
CA ALA A 1059 -0.73 11.04 46.20
C ALA A 1059 -0.85 10.18 44.93
N SER A 1060 -0.94 10.85 43.77
CA SER A 1060 -0.95 10.25 42.43
C SER A 1060 0.37 10.50 41.70
N ALA A 1061 0.69 9.67 40.72
CA ALA A 1061 1.69 9.99 39.70
C ALA A 1061 1.23 11.19 38.84
N VAL A 1062 2.20 11.99 38.39
CA VAL A 1062 2.02 13.02 37.37
C VAL A 1062 2.89 12.66 36.16
N VAL A 1063 2.29 12.64 34.98
CA VAL A 1063 2.91 12.29 33.69
C VAL A 1063 2.50 13.39 32.71
N LEU A 1064 3.40 13.96 31.91
CA LEU A 1064 2.96 14.91 30.88
C LEU A 1064 2.26 14.16 29.73
N GLY A 1065 1.00 14.49 29.43
CA GLY A 1065 0.22 13.87 28.36
C GLY A 1065 0.79 14.20 26.98
N GLU A 1066 1.10 15.48 26.77
CA GLU A 1066 1.81 16.02 25.61
C GLU A 1066 2.76 17.15 26.03
N PHE A 1067 3.95 17.19 25.41
CA PHE A 1067 4.93 18.28 25.59
C PHE A 1067 5.93 18.31 24.42
N ALA A 1068 6.78 19.35 24.40
CA ALA A 1068 7.79 19.72 23.39
C ALA A 1068 7.29 20.64 22.26
N GLY A 1069 7.84 20.51 21.05
CA GLY A 1069 7.61 21.40 19.91
C GLY A 1069 8.68 21.27 18.83
N LEU A 1070 8.89 22.31 18.01
CA LEU A 1070 10.04 22.40 17.11
C LEU A 1070 11.37 22.33 17.91
N TYR A 1071 12.36 21.61 17.37
CA TYR A 1071 13.62 21.35 18.07
C TYR A 1071 14.85 21.65 17.21
N THR A 1072 14.90 21.13 15.98
CA THR A 1072 15.98 21.43 15.01
C THR A 1072 15.62 22.59 14.10
N LYS A 1073 14.33 22.81 13.85
CA LYS A 1073 13.81 23.84 12.95
C LYS A 1073 13.56 25.18 13.66
N ASP A 1074 13.90 25.30 14.95
CA ASP A 1074 13.69 26.50 15.77
C ASP A 1074 14.50 27.70 15.26
N ALA A 1075 13.79 28.73 14.80
CA ALA A 1075 14.34 29.91 14.15
C ALA A 1075 14.56 31.10 15.11
N HIS A 1076 14.34 30.91 16.43
CA HIS A 1076 14.69 31.94 17.41
C HIS A 1076 16.23 32.09 17.51
N PRO A 1077 16.79 33.31 17.57
CA PRO A 1077 18.22 33.56 17.72
C PRO A 1077 18.95 32.80 18.86
N LEU A 1078 18.32 32.60 20.02
CA LEU A 1078 18.83 31.76 21.12
C LEU A 1078 18.16 30.38 21.20
N GLN A 1079 17.36 29.99 20.20
CA GLN A 1079 16.63 28.71 20.16
C GLN A 1079 15.69 28.51 21.38
N THR A 1080 14.87 29.51 21.71
CA THR A 1080 13.95 29.43 22.87
C THR A 1080 12.95 28.27 22.81
N THR A 1081 12.38 27.90 21.67
CA THR A 1081 11.45 26.74 21.58
C THR A 1081 12.15 25.45 22.00
N ARG A 1082 13.34 25.23 21.41
CA ARG A 1082 14.18 24.08 21.66
C ARG A 1082 14.63 24.04 23.13
N ARG A 1083 15.14 25.16 23.64
CA ARG A 1083 15.60 25.27 25.04
C ARG A 1083 14.46 25.07 26.02
N THR A 1084 13.25 25.53 25.74
CA THR A 1084 12.07 25.24 26.59
C THR A 1084 11.84 23.75 26.70
N THR A 1085 11.92 22.98 25.59
CA THR A 1085 11.85 21.50 25.64
C THR A 1085 12.93 20.92 26.55
N ASP A 1086 14.20 21.36 26.39
CA ASP A 1086 15.31 20.91 27.25
C ASP A 1086 15.08 21.28 28.74
N LYS A 1087 14.46 22.44 29.03
CA LYS A 1087 14.17 22.90 30.40
C LYS A 1087 13.00 22.16 31.02
N THR A 1088 11.94 21.87 30.27
CA THR A 1088 10.82 21.02 30.73
C THR A 1088 11.32 19.65 31.14
N ILE A 1089 12.17 19.00 30.33
CA ILE A 1089 12.81 17.72 30.68
C ILE A 1089 13.65 17.85 31.97
N ALA A 1090 14.42 18.93 32.13
CA ALA A 1090 15.20 19.17 33.34
C ALA A 1090 14.32 19.33 34.60
N VAL A 1091 13.21 20.08 34.50
CA VAL A 1091 12.23 20.25 35.60
C VAL A 1091 11.53 18.92 35.93
N MET A 1092 11.14 18.13 34.93
CA MET A 1092 10.54 16.80 35.12
C MET A 1092 11.46 15.88 35.94
N LEU A 1093 12.75 15.86 35.60
CA LEU A 1093 13.76 15.06 36.29
C LEU A 1093 14.05 15.59 37.71
N GLU A 1094 14.16 16.91 37.89
CA GLU A 1094 14.50 17.52 39.18
C GLU A 1094 13.37 17.38 40.21
N LYS A 1095 12.11 17.64 39.83
CA LYS A 1095 10.97 17.51 40.75
C LYS A 1095 10.48 16.06 40.88
N GLY A 1096 10.94 15.16 40.01
CA GLY A 1096 10.59 13.74 40.05
C GLY A 1096 9.17 13.46 39.60
N TYR A 1097 8.81 13.91 38.38
CA TYR A 1097 7.61 13.46 37.66
C TYR A 1097 7.75 11.97 37.29
N ALA A 1098 6.62 11.29 37.08
CA ALA A 1098 6.62 9.86 36.71
C ALA A 1098 6.92 9.61 35.22
N GLY A 1099 6.98 10.66 34.40
CA GLY A 1099 7.34 10.57 32.99
C GLY A 1099 6.61 11.58 32.11
N GLY A 1100 6.57 11.30 30.80
CA GLY A 1100 5.74 12.04 29.84
C GLY A 1100 5.79 11.43 28.44
N PHE A 1101 4.80 11.74 27.62
CA PHE A 1101 4.79 11.42 26.18
C PHE A 1101 5.09 12.70 25.38
N MET A 1102 6.17 12.68 24.59
CA MET A 1102 6.47 13.83 23.74
C MET A 1102 5.52 13.89 22.54
N TRP A 1103 5.23 15.10 22.05
CA TRP A 1103 4.50 15.32 20.81
C TRP A 1103 5.50 15.73 19.71
N SER A 1104 5.70 14.94 18.65
CA SER A 1104 5.26 13.56 18.45
C SER A 1104 6.28 12.73 17.66
N LEU A 1105 6.02 11.43 17.50
CA LEU A 1105 6.81 10.56 16.61
C LEU A 1105 6.74 11.03 15.15
N ASN A 1106 5.55 11.50 14.74
CA ASN A 1106 5.15 11.82 13.39
C ASN A 1106 5.86 13.08 12.84
N PRO A 1107 6.49 13.05 11.65
CA PRO A 1107 7.03 14.25 11.00
C PRO A 1107 5.95 15.28 10.66
N GLU A 1108 4.70 14.86 10.42
CA GLU A 1108 3.61 15.72 9.97
C GLU A 1108 3.05 16.66 11.07
N SER A 1109 3.55 16.54 12.30
CA SER A 1109 3.15 17.33 13.47
C SER A 1109 3.20 18.83 13.20
N LYS A 1110 2.04 19.51 13.22
CA LYS A 1110 1.91 20.95 12.94
C LYS A 1110 2.29 21.79 14.16
N TYR A 1111 3.04 22.86 13.91
CA TYR A 1111 3.25 23.99 14.80
C TYR A 1111 2.92 25.32 14.10
N GLU A 1112 2.59 26.33 14.88
CA GLU A 1112 1.95 27.57 14.42
C GLU A 1112 2.88 28.78 14.40
N TYR A 1113 3.97 28.80 15.18
CA TYR A 1113 4.88 29.96 15.28
C TYR A 1113 6.35 29.55 15.17
N ASN A 1114 7.13 30.26 14.35
CA ASN A 1114 8.57 30.05 14.27
C ASN A 1114 9.33 31.21 13.60
N PRO A 1115 9.97 32.14 14.35
CA PRO A 1115 9.90 32.32 15.80
C PRO A 1115 8.59 33.00 16.24
N ALA A 1116 8.49 33.48 17.49
CA ALA A 1116 7.28 34.05 18.09
C ALA A 1116 6.57 35.14 17.26
N ASN A 1117 7.31 35.95 16.49
CA ASN A 1117 6.75 37.02 15.66
C ASN A 1117 6.32 36.57 14.25
N ASN A 1118 6.41 35.28 13.94
CA ASN A 1118 6.19 34.71 12.61
C ASN A 1118 5.19 33.54 12.68
N PRO A 1119 3.87 33.82 12.70
CA PRO A 1119 2.84 32.79 12.59
C PRO A 1119 2.86 32.14 11.19
N GLY A 1120 2.54 30.85 11.11
CA GLY A 1120 2.59 30.07 9.88
C GLY A 1120 2.23 28.60 10.06
N ARG A 1121 2.84 27.74 9.25
CA ARG A 1121 2.71 26.27 9.33
C ARG A 1121 4.10 25.63 9.26
N PHE A 1122 4.57 25.14 10.39
CA PHE A 1122 5.86 24.46 10.54
C PHE A 1122 5.61 23.00 10.93
N VAL A 1123 6.52 22.08 10.58
CA VAL A 1123 6.36 20.64 10.89
C VAL A 1123 7.66 19.97 11.34
N GLU A 1124 7.61 19.22 12.44
CA GLU A 1124 8.76 18.46 12.97
C GLU A 1124 8.33 17.32 13.93
N GLY A 1125 8.94 16.15 13.79
CA GLY A 1125 8.79 15.01 14.69
C GLY A 1125 10.12 14.31 14.98
N LEU A 1126 10.07 13.18 15.69
CA LEU A 1126 11.25 12.32 15.93
C LEU A 1126 11.75 11.59 14.68
N LEU A 1127 10.90 11.45 13.67
CA LEU A 1127 11.25 11.01 12.32
C LEU A 1127 11.16 12.20 11.35
N GLU A 1128 11.86 12.11 10.23
CA GLU A 1128 11.69 12.99 9.06
C GLU A 1128 10.58 12.45 8.15
N ASP A 1129 10.17 13.22 7.13
CA ASP A 1129 9.06 12.94 6.19
C ASP A 1129 9.16 11.58 5.44
N ASP A 1130 10.33 10.92 5.45
CA ASP A 1130 10.52 9.58 4.88
C ASP A 1130 10.09 8.44 5.83
N TRP A 1131 9.79 8.72 7.11
CA TRP A 1131 9.53 7.73 8.17
C TRP A 1131 10.64 6.67 8.37
N LEU A 1132 11.84 6.91 7.82
CA LEU A 1132 12.99 5.99 7.84
C LEU A 1132 14.25 6.67 8.38
N THR A 1133 14.38 7.98 8.23
CA THR A 1133 15.43 8.80 8.81
C THR A 1133 14.93 9.36 10.15
N PRO A 1134 15.58 9.05 11.28
CA PRO A 1134 15.26 9.69 12.54
C PRO A 1134 15.90 11.07 12.63
N ASN A 1135 15.17 12.03 13.17
CA ASN A 1135 15.67 13.34 13.58
C ASN A 1135 16.63 13.15 14.77
N LYS A 1136 17.91 12.87 14.49
CA LYS A 1136 18.89 12.45 15.51
C LYS A 1136 19.10 13.47 16.61
N ALA A 1137 18.95 14.76 16.32
CA ALA A 1137 19.08 15.81 17.33
C ALA A 1137 17.87 15.81 18.28
N PHE A 1138 16.64 15.71 17.75
CA PHE A 1138 15.43 15.66 18.57
C PHE A 1138 15.31 14.34 19.36
N VAL A 1139 15.68 13.20 18.77
CA VAL A 1139 15.79 11.90 19.48
C VAL A 1139 16.81 11.99 20.64
N ASN A 1140 17.93 12.70 20.45
CA ASN A 1140 18.93 12.93 21.49
C ASN A 1140 18.45 13.92 22.58
N ALA A 1141 17.50 14.82 22.29
CA ALA A 1141 16.91 15.71 23.29
C ALA A 1141 16.26 14.93 24.44
N PHE A 1142 15.71 13.75 24.16
CA PHE A 1142 15.12 12.85 25.15
C PHE A 1142 16.13 11.83 25.75
N ALA A 1143 17.42 11.96 25.47
CA ALA A 1143 18.45 11.15 26.13
C ALA A 1143 18.53 11.37 27.66
N PRO A 1144 18.35 12.59 28.23
CA PRO A 1144 18.32 12.80 29.67
C PRO A 1144 17.18 12.05 30.38
N MET A 1145 16.03 11.85 29.72
CA MET A 1145 14.93 11.03 30.27
C MET A 1145 15.32 9.57 30.52
N ASN A 1146 16.43 9.08 29.94
CA ASN A 1146 16.99 7.77 30.28
C ASN A 1146 17.43 7.66 31.76
N SER A 1147 17.53 8.79 32.48
CA SER A 1147 17.82 8.85 33.92
C SER A 1147 16.58 8.86 34.82
N LEU A 1148 15.36 8.82 34.26
CA LEU A 1148 14.12 8.77 35.03
C LEU A 1148 14.14 7.58 36.02
N PRO A 1149 13.87 7.81 37.32
CA PRO A 1149 13.79 6.75 38.31
C PRO A 1149 12.80 5.66 37.89
N ASN A 1150 13.26 4.41 37.86
CA ASN A 1150 12.51 3.24 37.41
C ASN A 1150 12.19 3.15 35.89
N LEU A 1151 12.78 3.95 35.01
CA LEU A 1151 12.62 3.72 33.56
C LEU A 1151 13.10 2.31 33.17
N ARG A 1152 12.22 1.54 32.53
CA ARG A 1152 12.42 0.15 32.13
C ARG A 1152 11.39 -0.25 31.06
N PRO A 1153 11.65 -1.29 30.24
CA PRO A 1153 10.60 -1.94 29.45
C PRO A 1153 9.46 -2.40 30.36
N LEU A 1154 8.21 -2.35 29.89
CA LEU A 1154 7.04 -2.51 30.74
C LEU A 1154 7.05 -3.87 31.50
N PRO A 1155 6.69 -3.92 32.80
CA PRO A 1155 6.74 -5.15 33.58
C PRO A 1155 5.79 -6.24 33.07
N CYS A 1156 6.36 -7.30 32.49
CA CYS A 1156 5.67 -8.54 32.17
C CYS A 1156 5.87 -9.56 33.30
N PHE A 1157 4.75 -10.10 33.81
CA PHE A 1157 4.74 -11.20 34.78
C PHE A 1157 4.27 -12.48 34.08
N PRO A 1158 4.98 -13.63 34.15
CA PRO A 1158 4.57 -14.84 33.45
C PRO A 1158 3.25 -15.41 33.99
N VAL A 1159 2.33 -15.81 33.10
CA VAL A 1159 1.10 -16.52 33.51
C VAL A 1159 1.46 -17.82 34.24
N ALA A 1160 0.95 -17.97 35.47
CA ALA A 1160 1.19 -19.15 36.28
C ALA A 1160 0.64 -20.43 35.60
N ALA A 1161 1.52 -21.40 35.33
CA ALA A 1161 1.14 -22.68 34.77
C ALA A 1161 0.27 -23.47 35.78
N LYS A 1162 -0.97 -23.80 35.39
CA LYS A 1162 -1.83 -24.68 36.20
C LYS A 1162 -1.22 -26.08 36.28
N GLU A 1163 -1.00 -26.58 37.50
CA GLU A 1163 -0.62 -27.98 37.72
C GLU A 1163 -1.73 -28.93 37.21
N VAL A 1164 -1.56 -29.47 36.00
CA VAL A 1164 -2.37 -30.60 35.53
C VAL A 1164 -1.84 -31.86 36.23
N LYS A 1165 -2.37 -32.17 37.41
CA LYS A 1165 -2.07 -33.42 38.12
C LYS A 1165 -2.55 -34.60 37.28
N SER A 1166 -1.60 -35.31 36.68
CA SER A 1166 -1.83 -36.41 35.74
C SER A 1166 -2.32 -37.69 36.45
N GLY A 1167 -3.59 -37.70 36.87
CA GLY A 1167 -4.26 -38.87 37.39
C GLY A 1167 -4.58 -39.88 36.28
N LEU A 1168 -3.66 -40.80 35.98
CA LEU A 1168 -4.00 -42.00 35.22
C LEU A 1168 -4.69 -43.04 36.12
N SER A 1169 -5.97 -43.29 35.87
CA SER A 1169 -6.66 -44.51 36.27
C SER A 1169 -7.47 -45.01 35.07
N THR A 1170 -7.25 -46.28 34.70
CA THR A 1170 -7.91 -46.96 33.58
C THR A 1170 -9.27 -47.55 33.98
N GLU A 1171 -10.00 -48.11 32.98
CA GLU A 1171 -11.34 -48.73 33.08
C GLU A 1171 -12.50 -47.70 33.17
N GLY A 1172 -13.69 -47.91 32.61
CA GLY A 1172 -14.22 -49.03 31.80
C GLY A 1172 -15.45 -48.62 30.97
N VAL A 1173 -16.03 -49.52 30.16
CA VAL A 1173 -17.07 -49.22 29.15
C VAL A 1173 -18.45 -49.82 29.51
N LEU A 1174 -19.55 -49.11 29.21
CA LEU A 1174 -20.92 -49.56 28.75
C LEU A 1174 -21.99 -48.47 29.10
N VAL A 1175 -23.21 -48.35 28.52
CA VAL A 1175 -23.76 -48.54 27.14
C VAL A 1175 -25.24 -48.05 27.08
N CYS A 1176 -25.67 -47.38 25.98
CA CYS A 1176 -27.08 -47.02 25.65
C CYS A 1176 -27.82 -46.09 26.66
N LYS A 1177 -28.94 -45.37 26.38
CA LYS A 1177 -29.87 -45.11 25.25
C LYS A 1177 -30.69 -43.81 25.59
N VAL A 1178 -31.55 -43.15 24.80
CA VAL A 1178 -32.11 -43.35 23.43
C VAL A 1178 -31.84 -42.11 22.54
N ARG A 1179 -32.86 -41.40 21.99
CA ARG A 1179 -32.76 -40.29 21.00
C ARG A 1179 -34.14 -39.65 20.73
N GLY A 1180 -34.16 -38.37 20.32
CA GLY A 1180 -35.33 -37.67 19.72
C GLY A 1180 -35.31 -36.17 20.07
N MET A 1181 -34.72 -35.24 19.31
CA MET A 1181 -34.95 -34.78 17.91
C MET A 1181 -36.27 -34.01 17.72
N GLY A 1182 -36.15 -32.71 17.42
CA GLY A 1182 -37.23 -31.78 17.06
C GLY A 1182 -36.70 -30.36 16.84
N HIS A 1183 -36.55 -29.96 15.57
CA HIS A 1183 -36.35 -28.58 15.10
C HIS A 1183 -37.73 -27.86 15.08
N GLU A 1184 -37.94 -26.55 14.86
CA GLU A 1184 -37.15 -25.33 14.55
C GLU A 1184 -38.06 -24.10 14.84
N GLY A 1185 -37.59 -22.85 14.71
CA GLY A 1185 -38.49 -21.68 14.66
C GLY A 1185 -37.87 -20.34 15.08
N GLU A 1186 -38.27 -19.24 14.44
CA GLU A 1186 -37.66 -17.92 14.57
C GLU A 1186 -38.60 -16.83 15.15
N SER A 1187 -37.99 -15.70 15.52
CA SER A 1187 -38.51 -14.32 15.44
C SER A 1187 -39.32 -13.69 16.61
N ALA A 1188 -38.65 -12.69 17.21
CA ALA A 1188 -39.12 -11.31 17.40
C ALA A 1188 -40.17 -10.92 18.48
N VAL A 1189 -40.22 -9.59 18.70
CA VAL A 1189 -41.20 -8.77 19.42
C VAL A 1189 -41.03 -8.62 20.95
N ALA A 1190 -41.09 -7.36 21.38
CA ALA A 1190 -41.23 -6.80 22.74
C ALA A 1190 -42.38 -5.74 22.68
N PRO A 1191 -42.86 -5.05 23.75
CA PRO A 1191 -42.26 -4.86 25.08
C PRO A 1191 -43.31 -4.91 26.25
N ASP A 1192 -43.19 -3.97 27.21
CA ASP A 1192 -44.10 -3.56 28.31
C ASP A 1192 -44.07 -4.30 29.67
N GLY A 1193 -44.30 -3.55 30.77
CA GLY A 1193 -44.49 -4.09 32.13
C GLY A 1193 -43.99 -3.22 33.31
N GLN A 1194 -44.59 -2.06 33.55
CA GLN A 1194 -44.34 -1.08 34.63
C GLN A 1194 -44.15 -1.59 36.09
N GLU A 1195 -43.34 -0.83 36.86
CA GLU A 1195 -43.52 -0.40 38.28
C GLU A 1195 -43.62 -1.48 39.42
N ASP A 1196 -43.36 -1.20 40.70
CA ASP A 1196 -43.18 0.09 41.40
C ASP A 1196 -42.18 0.06 42.61
N ARG A 1197 -42.00 1.24 43.24
CA ARG A 1197 -41.34 1.68 44.51
C ARG A 1197 -41.28 0.68 45.71
N MET A 1198 -40.52 0.87 46.81
CA MET A 1198 -40.16 2.10 47.56
C MET A 1198 -39.12 1.86 48.70
N SER A 1199 -38.33 2.88 49.11
CA SER A 1199 -37.74 3.15 50.48
C SER A 1199 -36.92 2.06 51.24
N ASP A 1200 -36.00 2.25 52.20
CA ASP A 1200 -35.08 3.31 52.76
C ASP A 1200 -34.07 2.53 53.70
N GLU A 1201 -33.13 3.01 54.54
CA GLU A 1201 -32.74 4.33 55.10
C GLU A 1201 -31.19 4.45 55.33
N LEU A 1202 -30.66 4.45 56.58
CA LEU A 1202 -29.31 4.93 56.96
C LEU A 1202 -28.58 4.14 58.10
N SER A 1203 -27.30 4.52 58.35
CA SER A 1203 -26.37 4.17 59.48
C SER A 1203 -25.61 2.81 59.38
N SER A 1204 -24.27 2.65 59.49
CA SER A 1204 -23.14 3.18 60.34
C SER A 1204 -22.96 2.41 61.68
N THR A 1205 -21.78 2.06 62.25
CA THR A 1205 -20.40 2.62 62.24
C THR A 1205 -19.29 1.61 62.67
N SER A 1206 -18.04 1.77 62.20
CA SER A 1206 -16.74 1.48 62.90
C SER A 1206 -16.39 0.02 63.34
N ASN A 1207 -15.15 -0.38 63.72
CA ASN A 1207 -13.84 0.30 63.80
C ASN A 1207 -12.63 -0.69 63.62
N ASN A 1208 -11.39 -0.18 63.62
CA ASN A 1208 -10.12 -0.92 63.46
C ASN A 1208 -9.78 -1.93 64.58
N ASP A 1209 -8.84 -2.86 64.33
CA ASP A 1209 -7.48 -2.73 64.90
C ASP A 1209 -6.39 -3.53 64.12
N ASN A 1210 -5.11 -3.32 64.47
CA ASN A 1210 -3.91 -3.76 63.73
C ASN A 1210 -2.82 -4.34 64.68
N GLN A 1211 -1.74 -4.98 64.16
CA GLN A 1211 -0.43 -5.37 64.79
C GLN A 1211 -0.02 -6.87 64.56
N ASN A 1212 1.26 -7.30 64.48
CA ASN A 1212 2.56 -6.68 64.09
C ASN A 1212 3.70 -7.76 64.08
N ARG A 1213 4.95 -7.39 63.71
CA ARG A 1213 6.29 -8.06 63.90
C ARG A 1213 6.79 -9.10 62.87
N LEU A 1214 8.11 -9.36 62.68
CA LEU A 1214 9.36 -8.51 62.64
C LEU A 1214 10.62 -9.40 62.32
N LEU A 1215 11.74 -8.75 61.93
CA LEU A 1215 13.20 -9.08 62.12
C LEU A 1215 14.16 -9.43 60.94
N PHE A 1216 15.18 -8.56 60.76
CA PHE A 1216 16.65 -8.69 60.48
C PHE A 1216 17.25 -9.92 59.71
N ALA A 1217 18.26 -9.86 58.80
CA ALA A 1217 19.47 -9.02 58.53
C ALA A 1217 20.75 -9.43 59.33
N LEU A 1218 22.04 -9.31 58.88
CA LEU A 1218 22.71 -8.65 57.72
C LEU A 1218 24.19 -9.20 57.52
N MET A 1219 24.92 -8.78 56.45
CA MET A 1219 26.39 -8.92 56.16
C MET A 1219 26.93 -10.33 55.76
N GLY A 1220 28.11 -10.53 55.13
CA GLY A 1220 29.21 -9.64 54.66
C GLY A 1220 30.16 -10.36 53.65
N ALA A 1221 31.29 -9.77 53.19
CA ALA A 1221 32.02 -10.22 51.98
C ALA A 1221 33.56 -10.39 52.07
N GLN A 1222 34.11 -11.36 51.30
CA GLN A 1222 35.50 -11.53 50.79
C GLN A 1222 35.44 -12.61 49.67
N ASN A 1223 36.02 -12.60 48.45
CA ASN A 1223 37.08 -11.86 47.71
C ASN A 1223 38.32 -12.73 47.42
N GLN A 1224 38.52 -13.22 46.15
CA GLN A 1224 39.80 -13.20 45.37
C GLN A 1224 39.84 -14.06 44.06
N TYR A 1225 40.50 -13.50 43.01
CA TYR A 1225 41.18 -14.07 41.80
C TYR A 1225 40.52 -15.20 40.95
N THR A 1226 40.06 -14.96 39.70
CA THR A 1226 40.75 -14.95 38.34
C THR A 1226 41.23 -16.32 37.83
N ASP A 1227 41.22 -16.70 36.54
CA ASP A 1227 41.06 -16.03 35.22
C ASP A 1227 39.97 -16.74 34.35
N VAL A 1228 39.17 -16.16 33.44
CA VAL A 1228 39.37 -15.35 32.19
C VAL A 1228 39.56 -16.19 30.90
N LEU A 1229 38.83 -15.79 29.84
CA LEU A 1229 38.51 -16.46 28.53
C LEU A 1229 37.22 -17.31 28.58
N GLY A 1230 36.22 -17.19 27.68
CA GLY A 1230 36.14 -16.60 26.34
C GLY A 1230 36.17 -17.70 25.28
N TRP A 1231 35.23 -17.88 24.34
CA TRP A 1231 34.23 -16.99 23.71
C TRP A 1231 33.00 -17.82 23.21
N VAL A 1232 32.02 -17.16 22.57
CA VAL A 1232 30.86 -17.73 21.81
C VAL A 1232 29.71 -18.24 22.70
N TYR A 1233 28.44 -17.85 22.51
CA TYR A 1233 27.80 -16.99 21.49
C TYR A 1233 27.29 -15.67 22.08
#